data_AF-A0A2S4PQN9-F1
#
_entry.id   AF-A0A2S4PQN9-F1
#
_cell.length_a   1.000
_cell.length_b   1.000
_cell.length_c   1.000
_cell.angle_alpha   90.00
_cell.angle_beta   90.00
_cell.angle_gamma   90.00
#
_symmetry.space_group_name_H-M   'P 1'
#
loop_
_entity.id
_entity.type
_entity.pdbx_description
1 polymer ?
#
loop_
_entity_poly.entity_id
_entity_poly.type
_entity_poly.pdbx_seq_one_letter_code
_entity_poly.pdbx_strand_id
1 'polypeptide(L)'
;MFSPPTIQNFAAQELSQRTSRRRQRPLSSENSGSEPKSKRRRSAFSLKNNLTSESTTEKYETDEKNVKVSALQIIKDGSQGRDLAVRGKKLRSGEREHKGDGSFMLSSNDMYTVAKLPALPDRLQSEPENRTRQHGAIYSSCGYAFVLNHAHAIVWPYSVNSSSPETFVFTLNQSQKDTSDPLPIGALVSASASSSIPGLVVIIPTTGKVTYWESVSSAATYDLRLQRNGVEFSIPLSFGEKVDQALNAESTGFILTFSSGRIAYMGVRDGQGRPAISVQFLKIGSSALTSGIFGSIRNALSGSSLKGNVAAVRAGPFAKVGEREIVLATMKGKFQYWKMHRGGHTSSTIEYEARESLLTAIKKIRPDMTEISTDSFEIIDFTFIPKLGASSESRRLGDEETNLLVLSSIKEQHYSRYFLSHLCLSRHEPEAQNLFPIKSYTTSINHGALSKPRLHLPKPALVAFVVFDRAVVVISVANLQLQNENKKIMQKFDDVIDFQKDIDVEIVGSGIEESYESNGIDDPKSLHFKPKYPAVVLLVRGSGVVRVSAINTDRLISQNPQQVNAKSKLEQAVFFGSLDQNPLNFTVRPELKFPDKDFGVAAIELSDEILRSKTTFISTDVTSIDQNLQKRSAALHNLAQFLFKNNIKLDRITKWNLLFNAERMKAASLVWKRFDATMKARCPGEKRGLLTEVVESIHENCKSVPETGEYDRVRHWFIHDIWNMEIAVPWAYQVIKCYWQDGFTDHNVVLQILSEADDLVISALQGAFEFRAKNLDLYGLLSEQIEEGVLIKGYEGLPEFWTSTTFITENTRKHSELAAVLLDAFWGKPSDKIQSPTLLSKIRNEYCNLVDITIRSNTERIRWCSAQETPDLKLEAKEIERIQNKTQEQHISVLAGPLGLPDEAINLAEKHQLMIVLASLLKLDLDTCTHLTKHKRASEDVNDLVLRKKKLKLRIETLFLKFGSKWATALFEVYLMDGSAGELLNAMSSQQSYLTKFLRSRPEYGKISWINDVTRERDFEHASEALLEIGLKNEEDLWSKKISLSIAKLCIFASKEQSDIDSHDPRLVSINNELKLIKTQEKNL
;
A
#
# COMPACT_ATOMS: atom_id res chain seq x y z
N MET A 1 -25.59 -10.74 -60.76
CA MET A 1 -26.10 -11.32 -62.02
C MET A 1 -26.03 -12.84 -61.90
N PHE A 2 -27.13 -13.52 -62.25
CA PHE A 2 -27.27 -14.88 -62.84
C PHE A 2 -26.17 -15.91 -62.52
N SER A 3 -26.39 -17.17 -62.13
CA SER A 3 -27.51 -18.10 -62.30
C SER A 3 -27.02 -19.50 -61.81
N PRO A 4 -27.87 -20.55 -61.81
CA PRO A 4 -27.86 -21.67 -60.84
C PRO A 4 -27.50 -23.04 -61.52
N PRO A 5 -28.17 -24.21 -61.31
CA PRO A 5 -28.38 -25.10 -60.14
C PRO A 5 -28.07 -26.62 -60.38
N THR A 6 -28.35 -27.45 -59.35
CA THR A 6 -28.91 -28.85 -59.34
C THR A 6 -28.05 -30.11 -59.61
N ILE A 7 -28.31 -31.16 -58.80
CA ILE A 7 -28.52 -32.62 -59.09
C ILE A 7 -28.32 -33.38 -57.74
N GLN A 8 -29.27 -34.10 -57.11
CA GLN A 8 -30.00 -35.36 -57.39
C GLN A 8 -29.20 -36.69 -57.29
N ASN A 9 -29.66 -37.56 -56.36
CA ASN A 9 -29.94 -39.01 -56.50
C ASN A 9 -28.95 -40.14 -56.08
N PHE A 10 -29.46 -41.00 -55.16
CA PHE A 10 -29.45 -42.49 -55.03
C PHE A 10 -28.10 -43.27 -55.10
N ALA A 11 -27.83 -44.43 -54.48
CA ALA A 11 -28.42 -45.39 -53.51
C ALA A 11 -27.26 -46.38 -53.18
N ALA A 12 -26.97 -46.76 -51.93
CA ALA A 12 -27.44 -47.93 -51.15
C ALA A 12 -27.39 -49.31 -51.85
N GLN A 13 -26.75 -50.32 -51.20
CA GLN A 13 -27.02 -51.78 -51.15
C GLN A 13 -25.83 -52.44 -50.38
N GLU A 14 -25.90 -53.44 -49.48
CA GLU A 14 -26.92 -54.44 -49.09
C GLU A 14 -26.55 -55.13 -47.73
N LEU A 15 -27.53 -55.38 -46.85
CA LEU A 15 -28.06 -56.69 -46.34
C LEU A 15 -27.10 -57.56 -45.51
N SER A 16 -27.48 -58.36 -44.50
CA SER A 16 -28.73 -58.75 -43.79
C SER A 16 -28.29 -59.74 -42.68
N GLN A 17 -28.94 -59.93 -41.52
CA GLN A 17 -30.02 -60.90 -41.24
C GLN A 17 -30.21 -60.97 -39.70
N ARG A 18 -31.43 -60.77 -39.16
CA ARG A 18 -32.41 -61.78 -38.64
C ARG A 18 -31.97 -62.46 -37.32
N THR A 19 -32.78 -62.72 -36.29
CA THR A 19 -34.25 -62.92 -36.07
C THR A 19 -34.53 -63.01 -34.55
N SER A 20 -35.58 -62.39 -33.98
CA SER A 20 -36.89 -62.98 -33.53
C SER A 20 -36.82 -63.82 -32.22
N ARG A 21 -37.75 -63.91 -31.25
CA ARG A 21 -39.18 -63.57 -30.96
C ARG A 21 -39.38 -63.89 -29.44
N ARG A 22 -39.98 -63.06 -28.56
CA ARG A 22 -41.41 -62.75 -28.27
C ARG A 22 -42.18 -63.74 -27.35
N ARG A 23 -42.67 -63.24 -26.20
CA ARG A 23 -44.05 -63.28 -25.58
C ARG A 23 -43.97 -63.25 -24.03
N GLN A 24 -44.90 -62.75 -23.19
CA GLN A 24 -46.10 -61.86 -23.24
C GLN A 24 -46.51 -61.52 -21.77
N ARG A 25 -47.26 -60.42 -21.54
CA ARG A 25 -47.74 -59.83 -20.25
C ARG A 25 -48.92 -60.58 -19.56
N PRO A 26 -49.30 -60.24 -18.31
CA PRO A 26 -50.44 -59.30 -18.02
C PRO A 26 -50.14 -58.23 -16.91
N LEU A 27 -50.62 -56.96 -16.97
CA LEU A 27 -51.87 -56.33 -16.41
C LEU A 27 -51.92 -56.35 -14.86
N SER A 28 -52.18 -55.30 -14.06
CA SER A 28 -52.91 -54.01 -14.23
C SER A 28 -52.73 -53.04 -13.01
N SER A 29 -53.10 -51.76 -13.22
CA SER A 29 -53.63 -50.70 -12.31
C SER A 29 -52.67 -49.96 -11.35
N GLU A 30 -52.58 -48.62 -11.23
CA GLU A 30 -53.39 -47.42 -11.62
C GLU A 30 -52.41 -46.27 -12.01
N ASN A 31 -52.49 -45.56 -13.16
CA ASN A 31 -53.33 -44.38 -13.56
C ASN A 31 -53.50 -43.30 -12.47
N SER A 32 -53.37 -41.98 -12.68
CA SER A 32 -53.25 -41.06 -13.84
C SER A 32 -52.93 -39.65 -13.26
N GLY A 33 -52.55 -38.57 -13.96
CA GLY A 33 -52.45 -38.25 -15.39
C GLY A 33 -51.38 -37.16 -15.60
N SER A 34 -50.64 -37.23 -16.69
CA SER A 34 -50.89 -36.62 -18.02
C SER A 34 -50.00 -35.38 -18.21
N GLU A 35 -48.77 -35.48 -18.73
CA GLU A 35 -48.37 -35.63 -20.16
C GLU A 35 -48.59 -34.40 -21.06
N PRO A 36 -47.82 -34.25 -22.18
CA PRO A 36 -47.07 -33.02 -22.44
C PRO A 36 -47.18 -32.47 -23.89
N LYS A 37 -46.34 -31.45 -24.17
CA LYS A 37 -45.82 -30.95 -25.47
C LYS A 37 -46.78 -30.22 -26.44
N SER A 38 -46.35 -29.05 -26.92
CA SER A 38 -45.94 -28.87 -28.34
C SER A 38 -45.33 -27.48 -28.64
N LYS A 39 -44.60 -27.41 -29.76
CA LYS A 39 -43.91 -26.26 -30.38
C LYS A 39 -44.77 -25.66 -31.52
N ARG A 40 -44.74 -24.33 -31.70
CA ARG A 40 -44.59 -23.54 -32.98
C ARG A 40 -45.05 -22.09 -32.72
N ARG A 41 -44.25 -21.03 -32.92
CA ARG A 41 -43.70 -20.34 -34.12
C ARG A 41 -44.60 -19.21 -34.69
N ARG A 42 -43.91 -18.08 -35.00
CA ARG A 42 -44.23 -16.89 -35.84
C ARG A 42 -44.94 -15.74 -35.10
N SER A 43 -44.64 -14.46 -35.36
CA SER A 43 -44.13 -13.79 -36.58
C SER A 43 -43.28 -12.54 -36.28
N ALA A 44 -42.46 -12.16 -37.26
CA ALA A 44 -41.78 -10.88 -37.36
C ALA A 44 -42.66 -9.84 -38.08
N PHE A 45 -42.47 -8.56 -37.79
CA PHE A 45 -42.67 -7.47 -38.76
C PHE A 45 -41.73 -6.30 -38.43
N SER A 46 -41.04 -5.82 -39.45
CA SER A 46 -40.15 -4.65 -39.44
C SER A 46 -40.91 -3.39 -39.88
N LEU A 47 -40.43 -2.21 -39.48
CA LEU A 47 -40.27 -1.06 -40.37
C LEU A 47 -39.45 0.05 -39.68
N LYS A 48 -38.48 0.56 -40.44
CA LYS A 48 -37.70 1.78 -40.18
C LYS A 48 -38.54 3.01 -40.55
N ASN A 49 -38.37 4.14 -39.86
CA ASN A 49 -37.87 5.41 -40.44
C ASN A 49 -38.09 6.63 -39.51
N ASN A 50 -37.00 7.40 -39.38
CA ASN A 50 -36.84 8.86 -39.48
C ASN A 50 -37.58 9.84 -38.54
N LEU A 51 -36.73 10.51 -37.73
CA LEU A 51 -36.49 11.98 -37.63
C LEU A 51 -37.62 12.97 -37.29
N THR A 52 -37.29 13.80 -36.28
CA THR A 52 -37.70 15.21 -36.01
C THR A 52 -39.17 15.44 -35.67
N SER A 53 -39.60 16.28 -34.71
CA SER A 53 -39.10 17.57 -34.21
C SER A 53 -39.84 17.99 -32.91
N GLU A 54 -39.14 18.78 -32.08
CA GLU A 54 -39.55 19.98 -31.34
C GLU A 54 -40.84 20.06 -30.47
N SER A 55 -40.59 20.46 -29.20
CA SER A 55 -41.30 21.42 -28.34
C SER A 55 -42.83 21.56 -28.42
N THR A 56 -43.52 21.44 -27.28
CA THR A 56 -44.05 22.60 -26.50
C THR A 56 -44.83 22.16 -25.25
N THR A 57 -44.53 22.86 -24.16
CA THR A 57 -45.36 23.36 -23.02
C THR A 57 -46.75 22.79 -22.69
N GLU A 58 -46.99 22.74 -21.37
CA GLU A 58 -48.21 23.09 -20.58
C GLU A 58 -48.60 21.97 -19.60
N LYS A 59 -48.36 22.12 -18.27
CA LYS A 59 -49.03 22.95 -17.23
C LYS A 59 -50.14 22.18 -16.49
N TYR A 60 -50.03 22.16 -15.15
CA TYR A 60 -51.10 22.20 -14.12
C TYR A 60 -52.14 21.05 -14.12
N GLU A 61 -52.68 20.52 -13.03
CA GLU A 61 -52.59 20.73 -11.58
C GLU A 61 -53.41 19.58 -10.95
N THR A 62 -53.17 19.32 -9.66
CA THR A 62 -54.12 18.82 -8.63
C THR A 62 -55.20 17.79 -9.01
N ASP A 63 -55.23 16.67 -8.27
CA ASP A 63 -56.26 16.58 -7.24
C ASP A 63 -55.98 15.52 -6.17
N GLU A 64 -56.22 15.95 -4.94
CA GLU A 64 -56.18 15.21 -3.68
C GLU A 64 -57.29 14.15 -3.62
N LYS A 65 -57.10 13.11 -2.78
CA LYS A 65 -58.05 12.75 -1.70
C LYS A 65 -57.59 11.56 -0.85
N ASN A 66 -57.33 11.90 0.42
CA ASN A 66 -57.88 11.29 1.64
C ASN A 66 -57.69 9.78 1.93
N VAL A 67 -56.71 9.52 2.80
CA VAL A 67 -56.88 9.11 4.22
C VAL A 67 -58.12 8.28 4.56
N LYS A 68 -57.89 7.06 5.09
CA LYS A 68 -58.62 6.57 6.28
C LYS A 68 -57.70 5.80 7.23
N VAL A 69 -57.65 6.34 8.45
CA VAL A 69 -57.03 5.84 9.67
C VAL A 69 -57.87 4.70 10.27
N SER A 70 -57.21 3.73 10.92
CA SER A 70 -57.80 2.97 12.02
C SER A 70 -56.72 2.71 13.07
N ALA A 71 -56.91 3.31 14.24
CA ALA A 71 -56.08 3.25 15.43
C ALA A 71 -56.31 1.92 16.19
N LEU A 72 -55.22 1.20 16.53
CA LEU A 72 -54.62 1.01 17.87
C LEU A 72 -55.50 0.33 18.94
N GLN A 73 -55.04 -0.83 19.43
CA GLN A 73 -54.67 -1.10 20.84
C GLN A 73 -53.90 -2.44 20.95
N ILE A 74 -52.57 -2.40 21.18
CA ILE A 74 -51.81 -2.71 22.42
C ILE A 74 -51.87 -4.18 22.87
N ILE A 75 -50.72 -4.88 22.79
CA ILE A 75 -50.12 -5.75 23.82
C ILE A 75 -48.60 -5.83 23.55
N LYS A 76 -47.82 -5.82 24.64
CA LYS A 76 -46.35 -5.86 24.76
C LYS A 76 -45.73 -7.12 24.12
N ASP A 77 -44.57 -6.96 23.47
CA ASP A 77 -43.32 -7.66 23.80
C ASP A 77 -42.15 -7.20 22.92
N GLY A 78 -40.94 -7.21 23.50
CA GLY A 78 -39.74 -6.69 22.86
C GLY A 78 -39.10 -7.66 21.86
N SER A 79 -38.51 -7.14 20.78
CA SER A 79 -37.47 -7.83 20.01
C SER A 79 -36.76 -6.91 19.00
N GLN A 80 -35.44 -7.08 18.98
CA GLN A 80 -34.46 -6.87 17.92
C GLN A 80 -35.01 -6.52 16.51
N GLY A 81 -34.58 -5.38 15.99
CA GLY A 81 -34.86 -4.94 14.62
C GLY A 81 -34.13 -5.80 13.58
N ARG A 82 -34.92 -6.50 12.77
CA ARG A 82 -34.52 -7.05 11.47
C ARG A 82 -34.89 -6.01 10.41
N ASP A 83 -33.90 -5.52 9.67
CA ASP A 83 -34.13 -4.71 8.47
C ASP A 83 -34.64 -5.58 7.31
N LEU A 84 -35.74 -5.10 6.70
CA LEU A 84 -36.37 -5.65 5.51
C LEU A 84 -35.61 -5.22 4.26
N ALA A 85 -35.09 -6.19 3.51
CA ALA A 85 -34.43 -5.98 2.23
C ALA A 85 -35.45 -5.65 1.12
N VAL A 86 -35.38 -4.41 0.62
CA VAL A 86 -36.08 -3.99 -0.61
C VAL A 86 -35.30 -4.47 -1.83
N ARG A 87 -35.94 -5.30 -2.65
CA ARG A 87 -35.37 -5.99 -3.80
C ARG A 87 -35.23 -5.05 -5.01
N GLY A 88 -34.09 -4.39 -5.15
CA GLY A 88 -33.70 -3.64 -6.35
C GLY A 88 -33.44 -4.57 -7.55
N LYS A 89 -33.96 -4.22 -8.72
CA LYS A 89 -33.75 -4.94 -9.99
C LYS A 89 -32.27 -4.89 -10.40
N LYS A 90 -31.67 -6.07 -10.63
CA LYS A 90 -30.30 -6.25 -11.12
C LYS A 90 -30.15 -5.68 -12.54
N LEU A 91 -29.45 -4.56 -12.68
CA LEU A 91 -28.86 -4.13 -13.95
C LEU A 91 -27.63 -5.01 -14.22
N ARG A 92 -27.47 -5.48 -15.47
CA ARG A 92 -26.35 -6.33 -15.89
C ARG A 92 -25.13 -5.45 -16.13
N SER A 93 -24.12 -5.49 -15.25
CA SER A 93 -22.76 -5.02 -15.54
C SER A 93 -21.85 -6.21 -15.87
N GLY A 94 -20.85 -5.93 -16.70
CA GLY A 94 -19.88 -6.89 -17.25
C GLY A 94 -18.94 -7.46 -16.20
N GLU A 95 -18.34 -8.60 -16.57
CA GLU A 95 -17.39 -9.40 -15.81
C GLU A 95 -17.85 -9.86 -14.41
N ARG A 96 -18.51 -11.01 -14.40
CA ARG A 96 -18.71 -11.80 -13.19
C ARG A 96 -17.34 -12.17 -12.62
N GLU A 97 -17.00 -11.64 -11.45
CA GLU A 97 -16.10 -12.30 -10.52
C GLU A 97 -16.64 -13.73 -10.27
N HIS A 98 -15.99 -14.71 -10.88
CA HIS A 98 -16.29 -16.11 -10.68
C HIS A 98 -15.90 -16.52 -9.26
N LYS A 99 -16.76 -17.32 -8.60
CA LYS A 99 -16.52 -18.00 -7.31
C LYS A 99 -15.01 -18.29 -7.10
N GLY A 100 -14.37 -17.54 -6.21
CA GLY A 100 -12.93 -17.66 -5.95
C GLY A 100 -12.55 -19.02 -5.34
N ASP A 101 -11.29 -19.41 -5.55
CA ASP A 101 -10.65 -20.66 -5.09
C ASP A 101 -10.43 -20.72 -3.55
N GLY A 102 -11.12 -19.86 -2.78
CA GLY A 102 -10.91 -19.68 -1.34
C GLY A 102 -9.49 -19.22 -0.95
N SER A 103 -8.64 -18.86 -1.93
CA SER A 103 -7.23 -18.53 -1.73
C SER A 103 -7.05 -17.09 -1.24
N PHE A 104 -6.05 -16.89 -0.38
CA PHE A 104 -5.68 -15.59 0.17
C PHE A 104 -4.49 -15.02 -0.58
N MET A 105 -4.61 -13.81 -1.12
CA MET A 105 -3.57 -13.19 -1.94
C MET A 105 -2.44 -12.64 -1.06
N LEU A 106 -1.22 -13.12 -1.27
CA LEU A 106 -0.01 -12.70 -0.55
C LEU A 106 0.79 -11.63 -1.29
N SER A 107 0.71 -11.59 -2.62
CA SER A 107 1.32 -10.57 -3.47
C SER A 107 0.73 -10.66 -4.87
N SER A 108 0.69 -9.55 -5.60
CA SER A 108 0.26 -9.50 -7.00
C SER A 108 0.97 -8.38 -7.74
N ASN A 109 1.31 -8.64 -9.01
CA ASN A 109 1.70 -7.62 -9.98
C ASN A 109 1.11 -7.98 -11.35
N ASP A 110 1.47 -7.23 -12.39
CA ASP A 110 0.96 -7.42 -13.75
C ASP A 110 1.32 -8.79 -14.39
N MET A 111 2.34 -9.48 -13.86
CA MET A 111 2.92 -10.67 -14.48
C MET A 111 2.60 -11.96 -13.72
N TYR A 112 2.58 -11.91 -12.39
CA TYR A 112 2.31 -13.05 -11.53
C TYR A 112 1.50 -12.67 -10.29
N THR A 113 0.85 -13.68 -9.71
CA THR A 113 0.18 -13.61 -8.42
C THR A 113 0.74 -14.67 -7.49
N VAL A 114 0.79 -14.35 -6.20
CA VAL A 114 1.17 -15.27 -5.12
C VAL A 114 -0.02 -15.40 -4.19
N ALA A 115 -0.54 -16.61 -4.03
CA ALA A 115 -1.72 -16.87 -3.22
C ALA A 115 -1.52 -18.07 -2.29
N LYS A 116 -1.96 -17.96 -1.04
CA LYS A 116 -2.03 -19.05 -0.08
C LYS A 116 -3.31 -19.85 -0.30
N LEU A 117 -3.20 -21.15 -0.49
CA LEU A 117 -4.34 -22.04 -0.64
C LEU A 117 -4.88 -22.44 0.74
N PRO A 118 -6.21 -22.61 0.90
CA PRO A 118 -6.80 -22.91 2.20
C PRO A 118 -6.53 -24.35 2.68
N ALA A 119 -6.33 -25.30 1.77
CA ALA A 119 -6.18 -26.72 2.11
C ALA A 119 -4.83 -27.05 2.78
N LEU A 120 -4.83 -27.04 4.11
CA LEU A 120 -3.70 -27.50 4.93
C LEU A 120 -4.19 -28.47 6.02
N PRO A 121 -3.65 -29.69 6.12
CA PRO A 121 -4.01 -30.66 7.17
C PRO A 121 -3.90 -30.11 8.59
N ASP A 122 -4.89 -30.36 9.46
CA ASP A 122 -4.93 -29.86 10.84
C ASP A 122 -3.70 -30.28 11.67
N ARG A 123 -3.13 -31.46 11.41
CA ARG A 123 -1.87 -31.90 12.04
C ARG A 123 -0.69 -31.01 11.68
N LEU A 124 -0.62 -30.55 10.43
CA LEU A 124 0.41 -29.61 9.99
C LEU A 124 0.14 -28.18 10.50
N GLN A 125 -1.10 -27.87 10.90
CA GLN A 125 -1.47 -26.60 11.55
C GLN A 125 -1.19 -26.60 13.07
N SER A 126 -1.38 -27.75 13.73
CA SER A 126 -1.37 -27.87 15.21
C SER A 126 -0.04 -28.36 15.81
N GLU A 127 0.91 -28.86 15.01
CA GLU A 127 2.25 -29.15 15.53
C GLU A 127 2.89 -27.84 16.02
N PRO A 128 3.23 -27.74 17.33
CA PRO A 128 3.86 -26.55 17.87
C PRO A 128 5.26 -26.41 17.26
N GLU A 129 5.49 -25.32 16.55
CA GLU A 129 6.80 -24.73 16.23
C GLU A 129 7.91 -25.71 15.76
N ASN A 130 8.11 -25.75 14.44
CA ASN A 130 9.44 -25.63 13.81
C ASN A 130 10.55 -26.66 14.06
N ARG A 131 10.32 -27.83 14.67
CA ARG A 131 11.43 -28.80 14.94
C ARG A 131 11.47 -30.09 14.14
N THR A 132 10.38 -30.58 13.59
CA THR A 132 10.39 -31.82 12.80
C THR A 132 10.83 -31.54 11.36
N ARG A 133 11.96 -32.13 10.92
CA ARG A 133 12.41 -32.04 9.53
C ARG A 133 11.39 -32.76 8.65
N GLN A 134 10.88 -32.09 7.63
CA GLN A 134 9.88 -32.63 6.72
C GLN A 134 10.16 -32.16 5.29
N HIS A 135 9.83 -32.99 4.32
CA HIS A 135 9.81 -32.58 2.91
C HIS A 135 8.56 -33.11 2.24
N GLY A 136 8.20 -32.54 1.11
CA GLY A 136 7.00 -32.93 0.40
C GLY A 136 7.10 -32.70 -1.09
N ALA A 137 6.07 -33.15 -1.79
CA ALA A 137 5.92 -32.92 -3.22
C ALA A 137 4.45 -32.75 -3.57
N ILE A 138 4.21 -32.05 -4.67
CA ILE A 138 2.87 -31.74 -5.18
C ILE A 138 2.73 -32.35 -6.57
N TYR A 139 1.64 -33.09 -6.78
CA TYR A 139 1.34 -33.77 -8.03
C TYR A 139 0.03 -33.23 -8.61
N SER A 140 0.13 -32.17 -9.43
CA SER A 140 -1.04 -31.57 -10.08
C SER A 140 -1.82 -32.55 -10.96
N SER A 141 -1.15 -33.54 -11.57
CA SER A 141 -1.80 -34.57 -12.41
C SER A 141 -2.88 -35.37 -11.69
N CYS A 142 -2.75 -35.56 -10.37
CA CYS A 142 -3.77 -36.22 -9.54
C CYS A 142 -4.47 -35.26 -8.56
N GLY A 143 -3.97 -34.02 -8.38
CA GLY A 143 -4.53 -33.03 -7.47
C GLY A 143 -4.18 -33.26 -5.99
N TYR A 144 -3.21 -34.12 -5.68
CA TYR A 144 -2.78 -34.44 -4.33
C TYR A 144 -1.38 -33.90 -4.03
N ALA A 145 -1.17 -33.55 -2.76
CA ALA A 145 0.13 -33.25 -2.19
C ALA A 145 0.42 -34.26 -1.08
N PHE A 146 1.70 -34.43 -0.77
CA PHE A 146 2.09 -35.17 0.42
C PHE A 146 3.25 -34.50 1.15
N VAL A 147 3.36 -34.80 2.44
CA VAL A 147 4.49 -34.46 3.29
C VAL A 147 4.98 -35.72 4.00
N LEU A 148 6.29 -35.87 4.09
CA LEU A 148 6.99 -36.96 4.76
C LEU A 148 7.85 -36.39 5.87
N ASN A 149 7.72 -36.96 7.06
CA ASN A 149 8.69 -36.85 8.13
C ASN A 149 9.15 -38.27 8.52
N HIS A 150 10.01 -38.41 9.54
CA HIS A 150 10.48 -39.74 9.94
C HIS A 150 9.38 -40.65 10.49
N ALA A 151 8.32 -40.09 11.07
CA ALA A 151 7.26 -40.83 11.76
C ALA A 151 6.02 -41.07 10.90
N HIS A 152 5.75 -40.21 9.92
CA HIS A 152 4.47 -40.11 9.24
C HIS A 152 4.62 -39.72 7.77
N ALA A 153 3.78 -40.32 6.92
CA ALA A 153 3.46 -39.81 5.59
C ALA A 153 2.03 -39.26 5.60
N ILE A 154 1.85 -38.01 5.17
CA ILE A 154 0.55 -37.34 5.16
C ILE A 154 0.23 -36.99 3.72
N VAL A 155 -0.91 -37.44 3.20
CA VAL A 155 -1.38 -37.20 1.83
C VAL A 155 -2.74 -36.53 1.87
N TRP A 156 -2.95 -35.48 1.08
CA TRP A 156 -4.23 -34.75 1.03
C TRP A 156 -4.45 -34.07 -0.34
N PRO A 157 -5.69 -33.77 -0.73
CA PRO A 157 -5.98 -32.98 -1.91
C PRO A 157 -5.71 -31.50 -1.61
N TYR A 158 -4.77 -30.89 -2.34
CA TYR A 158 -4.25 -29.55 -2.02
C TYR A 158 -5.06 -28.40 -2.65
N SER A 159 -5.91 -28.71 -3.62
CA SER A 159 -6.70 -27.74 -4.40
C SER A 159 -8.15 -27.60 -3.93
N VAL A 160 -8.48 -28.11 -2.74
CA VAL A 160 -9.83 -28.04 -2.17
C VAL A 160 -10.04 -26.73 -1.43
N ASN A 161 -11.22 -26.13 -1.58
CA ASN A 161 -11.59 -24.89 -0.87
C ASN A 161 -12.06 -25.15 0.56
N SER A 162 -11.33 -25.97 1.31
CA SER A 162 -11.60 -26.31 2.71
C SER A 162 -10.33 -26.05 3.52
N SER A 163 -10.46 -25.38 4.68
CA SER A 163 -9.35 -25.17 5.60
C SER A 163 -8.83 -26.48 6.22
N SER A 164 -9.69 -27.49 6.33
CA SER A 164 -9.39 -28.83 6.86
C SER A 164 -9.72 -29.87 5.77
N PRO A 165 -8.78 -30.15 4.85
CA PRO A 165 -8.99 -31.13 3.78
C PRO A 165 -9.03 -32.57 4.32
N GLU A 166 -9.59 -33.49 3.54
CA GLU A 166 -9.50 -34.93 3.84
C GLU A 166 -8.03 -35.38 3.81
N THR A 167 -7.58 -36.03 4.88
CA THR A 167 -6.16 -36.34 5.09
C THR A 167 -5.95 -37.82 5.37
N PHE A 168 -4.96 -38.40 4.69
CA PHE A 168 -4.54 -39.77 4.88
C PHE A 168 -3.19 -39.79 5.56
N VAL A 169 -3.09 -40.45 6.73
CA VAL A 169 -1.87 -40.49 7.54
C VAL A 169 -1.37 -41.92 7.66
N PHE A 170 -0.10 -42.14 7.34
CA PHE A 170 0.58 -43.43 7.43
C PHE A 170 1.69 -43.36 8.46
N THR A 171 1.73 -44.28 9.42
CA THR A 171 2.82 -44.37 10.39
C THR A 171 4.02 -45.10 9.81
N LEU A 172 5.17 -44.42 9.76
CA LEU A 172 6.46 -44.97 9.42
C LEU A 172 7.15 -45.38 10.72
N ASN A 173 7.43 -46.68 10.89
CA ASN A 173 8.09 -47.22 12.08
C ASN A 173 9.61 -46.91 12.08
N GLN A 174 9.99 -45.62 12.06
CA GLN A 174 11.38 -45.19 12.20
C GLN A 174 11.56 -44.42 13.51
N SER A 175 12.47 -44.89 14.37
CA SER A 175 12.99 -44.09 15.48
C SER A 175 14.02 -43.11 14.94
N GLN A 176 13.83 -41.81 15.19
CA GLN A 176 14.85 -40.79 14.89
C GLN A 176 16.07 -41.07 15.78
N LYS A 177 17.16 -41.60 15.21
CA LYS A 177 18.38 -41.92 15.97
C LYS A 177 19.32 -40.71 16.02
N ASP A 178 19.48 -40.00 14.90
CA ASP A 178 20.28 -38.78 14.78
C ASP A 178 19.53 -37.67 14.01
N THR A 179 19.84 -36.39 14.28
CA THR A 179 19.29 -35.23 13.55
C THR A 179 19.75 -35.13 12.09
N SER A 180 20.85 -35.80 11.74
CA SER A 180 21.47 -35.81 10.41
C SER A 180 20.95 -36.91 9.48
N ASP A 181 20.05 -37.78 9.95
CA ASP A 181 19.49 -38.85 9.12
C ASP A 181 18.71 -38.27 7.91
N PRO A 182 18.80 -38.91 6.73
CA PRO A 182 18.06 -38.48 5.55
C PRO A 182 16.56 -38.78 5.71
N LEU A 183 15.71 -37.87 5.23
CA LEU A 183 14.26 -38.04 5.30
C LEU A 183 13.78 -39.13 4.32
N PRO A 184 12.67 -39.84 4.63
CA PRO A 184 12.07 -40.84 3.74
C PRO A 184 11.71 -40.24 2.38
N ILE A 185 12.05 -40.88 1.27
CA ILE A 185 11.67 -40.40 -0.07
C ILE A 185 10.32 -41.00 -0.43
N GLY A 186 9.39 -40.21 -0.98
CA GLY A 186 8.13 -40.76 -1.47
C GLY A 186 7.68 -40.16 -2.78
N ALA A 187 6.70 -40.81 -3.38
CA ALA A 187 6.12 -40.41 -4.66
C ALA A 187 4.70 -40.96 -4.79
N LEU A 188 3.82 -40.18 -5.41
CA LEU A 188 2.49 -40.64 -5.78
C LEU A 188 2.55 -41.40 -7.11
N VAL A 189 1.76 -42.47 -7.20
CA VAL A 189 1.63 -43.34 -8.38
C VAL A 189 0.25 -43.13 -8.99
N SER A 190 0.14 -43.12 -10.32
CA SER A 190 -1.15 -43.11 -11.00
C SER A 190 -2.10 -44.16 -10.45
N ALA A 191 -3.35 -43.76 -10.30
CA ALA A 191 -4.41 -44.59 -9.77
C ALA A 191 -4.59 -45.86 -10.62
N SER A 192 -4.90 -46.98 -9.97
CA SER A 192 -5.26 -48.21 -10.67
C SER A 192 -6.59 -48.05 -11.42
N ALA A 193 -6.86 -48.89 -12.41
CA ALA A 193 -8.17 -48.92 -13.08
C ALA A 193 -9.37 -49.13 -12.12
N SER A 194 -9.10 -49.61 -10.90
CA SER A 194 -10.06 -49.88 -9.83
C SER A 194 -10.34 -48.69 -8.88
N SER A 195 -9.55 -47.61 -8.91
CA SER A 195 -9.68 -46.47 -7.99
C SER A 195 -9.33 -45.15 -8.69
N SER A 196 -9.97 -44.05 -8.29
CA SER A 196 -9.59 -42.70 -8.74
C SER A 196 -8.52 -42.04 -7.86
N ILE A 197 -8.20 -42.64 -6.72
CA ILE A 197 -7.25 -42.11 -5.73
C ILE A 197 -5.85 -42.66 -6.03
N PRO A 198 -4.81 -41.82 -6.07
CA PRO A 198 -3.45 -42.25 -6.39
C PRO A 198 -2.91 -43.28 -5.38
N GLY A 199 -1.91 -44.05 -5.81
CA GLY A 199 -1.11 -44.89 -4.92
C GLY A 199 0.04 -44.10 -4.28
N LEU A 200 0.68 -44.67 -3.27
CA LEU A 200 1.82 -44.07 -2.57
C LEU A 200 2.99 -45.06 -2.54
N VAL A 201 4.20 -44.57 -2.82
CA VAL A 201 5.45 -45.29 -2.59
C VAL A 201 6.28 -44.52 -1.59
N VAL A 202 6.80 -45.19 -0.58
CA VAL A 202 7.75 -44.62 0.40
C VAL A 202 9.00 -45.49 0.45
N ILE A 203 10.16 -44.85 0.38
CA ILE A 203 11.50 -45.45 0.38
C ILE A 203 12.27 -44.87 1.56
N ILE A 204 12.81 -45.75 2.40
CA ILE A 204 13.68 -45.38 3.52
C ILE A 204 15.14 -45.34 2.99
N PRO A 205 15.80 -44.18 2.88
CA PRO A 205 17.06 -44.06 2.15
C PRO A 205 18.22 -44.87 2.72
N THR A 206 18.28 -45.00 4.05
CA THR A 206 19.38 -45.68 4.76
C THR A 206 19.25 -47.19 4.79
N THR A 207 18.02 -47.71 4.83
CA THR A 207 17.76 -49.16 4.90
C THR A 207 17.43 -49.77 3.53
N GLY A 208 17.02 -48.94 2.57
CA GLY A 208 16.54 -49.40 1.27
C GLY A 208 15.15 -50.04 1.32
N LYS A 209 14.44 -49.97 2.45
CA LYS A 209 13.06 -50.48 2.58
C LYS A 209 12.12 -49.64 1.73
N VAL A 210 11.39 -50.27 0.83
CA VAL A 210 10.36 -49.70 -0.03
C VAL A 210 9.01 -50.27 0.39
N THR A 211 8.02 -49.41 0.57
CA THR A 211 6.63 -49.79 0.80
C THR A 211 5.76 -49.16 -0.28
N TYR A 212 4.94 -49.97 -0.93
CA TYR A 212 4.00 -49.54 -1.97
C TYR A 212 2.55 -49.84 -1.56
N TRP A 213 1.71 -48.82 -1.67
CA TRP A 213 0.26 -48.90 -1.52
C TRP A 213 -0.43 -48.57 -2.83
N GLU A 214 -1.32 -49.47 -3.27
CA GLU A 214 -2.01 -49.33 -4.56
C GLU A 214 -2.93 -48.11 -4.62
N SER A 215 -3.60 -47.79 -3.51
CA SER A 215 -4.37 -46.56 -3.32
C SER A 215 -4.19 -46.06 -1.90
N VAL A 216 -4.07 -44.74 -1.75
CA VAL A 216 -3.93 -44.06 -0.45
C VAL A 216 -5.15 -44.34 0.46
N SER A 217 -6.35 -44.46 -0.12
CA SER A 217 -7.59 -44.78 0.60
C SER A 217 -7.61 -46.18 1.21
N SER A 218 -7.26 -47.21 0.43
CA SER A 218 -7.18 -48.61 0.89
C SER A 218 -6.17 -48.84 2.00
N ALA A 219 -5.20 -47.93 2.14
CA ALA A 219 -4.13 -48.01 3.11
C ALA A 219 -4.45 -47.27 4.43
N ALA A 220 -5.38 -46.32 4.44
CA ALA A 220 -5.74 -45.56 5.65
C ALA A 220 -6.69 -46.32 6.61
N THR A 221 -7.39 -47.36 6.14
CA THR A 221 -8.24 -48.24 6.96
C THR A 221 -7.46 -49.22 7.86
N TYR A 222 -6.14 -49.06 7.95
CA TYR A 222 -5.17 -49.98 8.58
C TYR A 222 -5.33 -50.14 10.10
N ASP A 223 -5.97 -49.19 10.79
CA ASP A 223 -6.12 -49.23 12.26
C ASP A 223 -7.12 -50.30 12.74
N LEU A 224 -7.83 -50.96 11.82
CA LEU A 224 -8.77 -52.04 12.10
C LEU A 224 -8.25 -53.38 11.54
N ARG A 225 -7.28 -53.96 12.25
CA ARG A 225 -6.92 -55.40 12.35
C ARG A 225 -7.20 -56.30 11.10
N LEU A 226 -6.11 -56.83 10.51
CA LEU A 226 -5.91 -58.17 9.88
C LEU A 226 -5.54 -58.34 8.38
N GLN A 227 -5.37 -57.33 7.52
CA GLN A 227 -4.76 -57.56 6.19
C GLN A 227 -3.72 -56.49 5.79
N ARG A 228 -2.49 -56.93 5.50
CA ARG A 228 -1.38 -56.10 4.99
C ARG A 228 -1.63 -55.77 3.51
N ASN A 229 -2.33 -54.67 3.22
CA ASN A 229 -2.62 -54.24 1.84
C ASN A 229 -1.49 -53.41 1.19
N GLY A 230 -0.27 -53.46 1.73
CA GLY A 230 0.92 -52.82 1.17
C GLY A 230 2.02 -53.83 0.86
N VAL A 231 2.68 -53.69 -0.29
CA VAL A 231 3.81 -54.54 -0.69
C VAL A 231 5.09 -53.93 -0.16
N GLU A 232 5.89 -54.71 0.57
CA GLU A 232 7.20 -54.30 1.07
C GLU A 232 8.32 -55.01 0.32
N PHE A 233 9.42 -54.29 0.05
CA PHE A 233 10.63 -54.82 -0.56
C PHE A 233 11.87 -54.12 0.03
N SER A 234 13.02 -54.78 0.06
CA SER A 234 14.28 -54.18 0.53
C SER A 234 15.30 -54.14 -0.60
N ILE A 235 15.72 -52.95 -1.00
CA ILE A 235 16.76 -52.76 -2.02
C ILE A 235 18.10 -53.21 -1.44
N PRO A 236 18.92 -53.99 -2.17
CA PRO A 236 20.25 -54.36 -1.73
C PRO A 236 21.21 -53.16 -1.88
N LEU A 237 21.41 -52.44 -0.77
CA LEU A 237 22.34 -51.30 -0.68
C LEU A 237 23.77 -51.77 -0.38
N SER A 238 24.76 -51.05 -0.89
CA SER A 238 26.18 -51.21 -0.53
C SER A 238 26.46 -50.54 0.82
N PHE A 239 27.56 -50.89 1.47
CA PHE A 239 27.90 -50.31 2.78
C PHE A 239 28.02 -48.78 2.72
N GLY A 240 27.23 -48.07 3.53
CA GLY A 240 27.19 -46.60 3.58
C GLY A 240 26.46 -45.91 2.42
N GLU A 241 25.93 -46.67 1.46
CA GLU A 241 25.16 -46.13 0.34
C GLU A 241 23.74 -45.75 0.77
N LYS A 242 23.24 -44.64 0.24
CA LYS A 242 21.89 -44.14 0.51
C LYS A 242 21.18 -43.86 -0.81
N VAL A 243 19.87 -44.01 -0.83
CA VAL A 243 19.04 -43.55 -1.97
C VAL A 243 19.00 -42.02 -1.94
N ASP A 244 19.43 -41.34 -3.01
CA ASP A 244 19.47 -39.87 -3.09
C ASP A 244 18.20 -39.30 -3.76
N GLN A 245 17.74 -39.91 -4.85
CA GLN A 245 16.54 -39.47 -5.57
C GLN A 245 15.71 -40.67 -6.05
N ALA A 246 14.38 -40.51 -6.05
CA ALA A 246 13.45 -41.40 -6.74
C ALA A 246 12.62 -40.59 -7.74
N LEU A 247 12.72 -40.95 -9.03
CA LEU A 247 11.94 -40.35 -10.10
C LEU A 247 10.81 -41.30 -10.48
N ASN A 248 9.56 -40.83 -10.40
CA ASN A 248 8.42 -41.54 -10.98
C ASN A 248 8.40 -41.31 -12.50
N ALA A 249 8.78 -42.33 -13.27
CA ALA A 249 8.68 -42.37 -14.73
C ALA A 249 7.38 -43.05 -15.21
N GLU A 250 6.34 -43.05 -14.38
CA GLU A 250 4.97 -43.51 -14.67
C GLU A 250 4.92 -44.86 -15.41
N SER A 251 4.36 -44.91 -16.62
CA SER A 251 4.14 -46.12 -17.44
C SER A 251 5.37 -47.03 -17.63
N THR A 252 6.58 -46.53 -17.40
CA THR A 252 7.80 -47.34 -17.42
C THR A 252 8.20 -47.84 -16.03
N GLY A 253 8.01 -47.08 -14.96
CA GLY A 253 8.34 -47.43 -13.56
C GLY A 253 9.03 -46.30 -12.81
N PHE A 254 9.83 -46.62 -11.80
CA PHE A 254 10.64 -45.70 -11.02
C PHE A 254 12.12 -45.80 -11.38
N ILE A 255 12.84 -44.69 -11.21
CA ILE A 255 14.30 -44.64 -11.35
C ILE A 255 14.88 -44.13 -10.05
N LEU A 256 15.75 -44.94 -9.46
CA LEU A 256 16.42 -44.67 -8.20
C LEU A 256 17.87 -44.31 -8.48
N THR A 257 18.33 -43.21 -7.88
CA THR A 257 19.76 -42.86 -7.83
C THR A 257 20.28 -43.02 -6.42
N PHE A 258 21.55 -43.42 -6.33
CA PHE A 258 22.21 -43.68 -5.06
C PHE A 258 23.40 -42.73 -4.86
N SER A 259 23.77 -42.48 -3.61
CA SER A 259 24.91 -41.64 -3.23
C SER A 259 26.26 -42.15 -3.76
N SER A 260 26.32 -43.43 -4.17
CA SER A 260 27.45 -44.06 -4.83
C SER A 260 27.59 -43.70 -6.33
N GLY A 261 26.58 -43.04 -6.91
CA GLY A 261 26.44 -42.85 -8.36
C GLY A 261 25.78 -44.02 -9.10
N ARG A 262 25.41 -45.11 -8.40
CA ARG A 262 24.63 -46.22 -8.99
C ARG A 262 23.22 -45.76 -9.35
N ILE A 263 22.58 -46.50 -10.26
CA ILE A 263 21.21 -46.26 -10.72
C ILE A 263 20.47 -47.60 -10.77
N ALA A 264 19.21 -47.60 -10.35
CA ALA A 264 18.34 -48.76 -10.47
C ALA A 264 16.98 -48.39 -11.04
N TYR A 265 16.44 -49.29 -11.85
CA TYR A 265 15.04 -49.33 -12.22
C TYR A 265 14.23 -50.02 -11.12
N MET A 266 13.06 -49.48 -10.79
CA MET A 266 12.11 -50.10 -9.86
C MET A 266 10.71 -50.16 -10.47
N GLY A 267 10.16 -51.37 -10.63
CA GLY A 267 8.76 -51.58 -10.96
C GLY A 267 7.92 -51.70 -9.69
N VAL A 268 6.69 -51.17 -9.70
CA VAL A 268 5.71 -51.33 -8.60
C VAL A 268 4.49 -52.16 -9.01
N ARG A 269 4.44 -52.59 -10.28
CA ARG A 269 3.41 -53.46 -10.82
C ARG A 269 4.06 -54.59 -11.61
N ASP A 270 3.48 -55.78 -11.54
CA ASP A 270 3.87 -56.89 -12.39
C ASP A 270 3.41 -56.69 -13.86
N GLY A 271 3.76 -57.64 -14.74
CA GLY A 271 3.32 -57.62 -16.15
C GLY A 271 1.79 -57.63 -16.33
N GLN A 272 1.04 -58.07 -15.31
CA GLN A 272 -0.42 -58.13 -15.28
C GLN A 272 -1.06 -56.91 -14.56
N GLY A 273 -0.25 -55.95 -14.10
CA GLY A 273 -0.70 -54.74 -13.43
C GLY A 273 -0.98 -54.88 -11.92
N ARG A 274 -0.77 -56.06 -11.33
CA ARG A 274 -0.95 -56.33 -9.89
C ARG A 274 0.18 -55.68 -9.09
N PRO A 275 -0.08 -55.27 -7.83
CA PRO A 275 0.93 -54.63 -7.00
C PRO A 275 2.07 -55.61 -6.68
N ALA A 276 3.28 -55.30 -7.16
CA ALA A 276 4.49 -56.09 -6.92
C ALA A 276 5.72 -55.21 -7.12
N ILE A 277 6.68 -55.24 -6.19
CA ILE A 277 7.91 -54.44 -6.30
C ILE A 277 9.02 -55.29 -6.91
N SER A 278 9.67 -54.79 -7.96
CA SER A 278 10.89 -55.37 -8.55
C SER A 278 11.95 -54.29 -8.72
N VAL A 279 13.23 -54.63 -8.48
CA VAL A 279 14.35 -53.69 -8.59
C VAL A 279 15.46 -54.30 -9.43
N GLN A 280 15.95 -53.55 -10.41
CA GLN A 280 17.02 -53.96 -11.32
C GLN A 280 18.05 -52.84 -11.44
N PHE A 281 19.31 -53.11 -11.08
CA PHE A 281 20.40 -52.14 -11.26
C PHE A 281 20.76 -52.00 -12.74
N LEU A 282 20.84 -50.75 -13.20
CA LEU A 282 21.21 -50.44 -14.57
C LEU A 282 22.74 -50.47 -14.70
N LYS A 283 23.25 -51.15 -15.73
CA LYS A 283 24.69 -51.19 -16.02
C LYS A 283 25.08 -49.91 -16.77
N ILE A 284 25.96 -49.11 -16.17
CA ILE A 284 26.47 -47.88 -16.77
C ILE A 284 27.83 -48.20 -17.38
N GLY A 285 27.88 -48.40 -18.70
CA GLY A 285 29.14 -48.57 -19.43
C GLY A 285 29.02 -49.39 -20.73
N SER A 286 29.70 -48.90 -21.76
CA SER A 286 29.89 -49.54 -23.06
C SER A 286 30.84 -50.74 -22.93
N SER A 287 30.31 -51.90 -22.54
CA SER A 287 31.01 -53.18 -22.72
C SER A 287 29.97 -54.26 -22.98
N ALA A 288 29.44 -54.24 -24.20
CA ALA A 288 28.97 -55.46 -24.81
C ALA A 288 30.22 -56.31 -25.10
N LEU A 289 30.27 -57.51 -24.53
CA LEU A 289 31.24 -58.62 -24.69
C LEU A 289 31.94 -58.98 -23.36
N THR A 290 31.26 -59.80 -22.56
CA THR A 290 31.79 -61.00 -21.88
C THR A 290 30.72 -61.56 -20.93
N SER A 291 30.00 -62.57 -21.41
CA SER A 291 29.17 -63.44 -20.57
C SER A 291 30.11 -64.35 -19.78
N GLY A 292 30.14 -64.23 -18.44
CA GLY A 292 31.00 -65.01 -17.57
C GLY A 292 30.53 -64.98 -16.12
N ILE A 293 30.47 -66.17 -15.50
CA ILE A 293 29.75 -66.52 -14.26
C ILE A 293 30.45 -65.98 -12.98
N PHE A 294 31.35 -64.99 -13.11
CA PHE A 294 32.06 -64.35 -12.00
C PHE A 294 31.83 -62.81 -11.92
N GLY A 295 30.73 -62.31 -12.49
CA GLY A 295 30.42 -60.87 -12.58
C GLY A 295 29.90 -60.19 -11.30
N SER A 296 29.75 -60.89 -10.17
CA SER A 296 29.11 -60.34 -8.96
C SER A 296 30.01 -59.39 -8.16
N ILE A 297 31.34 -59.52 -8.27
CA ILE A 297 32.29 -58.78 -7.41
C ILE A 297 32.90 -57.55 -8.13
N ARG A 298 32.88 -57.51 -9.48
CA ARG A 298 33.41 -56.36 -10.24
C ARG A 298 32.46 -55.16 -10.31
N ASN A 299 31.16 -55.35 -10.11
CA ASN A 299 30.20 -54.25 -10.03
C ASN A 299 30.40 -53.36 -8.79
N ALA A 300 31.17 -53.83 -7.79
CA ALA A 300 31.55 -53.06 -6.60
C ALA A 300 32.83 -52.22 -6.80
N LEU A 301 33.61 -52.46 -7.86
CA LEU A 301 34.92 -51.83 -8.06
C LEU A 301 35.10 -51.14 -9.43
N SER A 302 34.23 -51.36 -10.42
CA SER A 302 34.35 -50.71 -11.74
C SER A 302 33.55 -49.41 -11.93
N GLY A 303 32.98 -48.83 -10.85
CA GLY A 303 32.16 -47.61 -10.90
C GLY A 303 32.91 -46.29 -11.15
N SER A 304 34.09 -46.33 -11.80
CA SER A 304 34.98 -45.16 -11.91
C SER A 304 34.55 -44.10 -12.94
N SER A 305 33.55 -44.35 -13.78
CA SER A 305 33.16 -43.40 -14.85
C SER A 305 32.15 -42.32 -14.42
N LEU A 306 31.37 -42.54 -13.36
CA LEU A 306 30.55 -41.52 -12.69
C LEU A 306 31.23 -41.01 -11.40
N LYS A 307 32.40 -40.39 -11.53
CA LYS A 307 33.03 -39.64 -10.41
C LYS A 307 32.33 -38.28 -10.12
N GLY A 308 31.02 -38.19 -10.39
CA GLY A 308 30.23 -36.97 -10.24
C GLY A 308 28.93 -37.26 -9.53
N ASN A 309 28.66 -36.50 -8.46
CA ASN A 309 27.35 -36.48 -7.82
C ASN A 309 26.26 -36.18 -8.88
N VAL A 310 25.18 -36.96 -8.85
CA VAL A 310 24.02 -36.75 -9.73
C VAL A 310 23.36 -35.43 -9.33
N ALA A 311 23.21 -34.51 -10.28
CA ALA A 311 22.52 -33.25 -10.06
C ALA A 311 21.00 -33.46 -10.13
N ALA A 312 20.53 -34.10 -11.21
CA ALA A 312 19.12 -34.39 -11.41
C ALA A 312 18.91 -35.56 -12.36
N VAL A 313 17.78 -36.24 -12.19
CA VAL A 313 17.20 -37.17 -13.17
C VAL A 313 15.78 -36.72 -13.50
N ARG A 314 15.43 -36.71 -14.79
CA ARG A 314 14.11 -36.31 -15.30
C ARG A 314 13.62 -37.28 -16.37
N ALA A 315 12.31 -37.50 -16.37
CA ALA A 315 11.64 -38.29 -17.40
C ALA A 315 11.02 -37.32 -18.43
N GLY A 316 11.35 -37.53 -19.68
CA GLY A 316 10.86 -36.76 -20.83
C GLY A 316 9.42 -37.09 -21.21
N PRO A 317 8.93 -36.44 -22.29
CA PRO A 317 7.59 -36.66 -22.82
C PRO A 317 7.42 -38.09 -23.32
N PHE A 318 6.16 -38.54 -23.45
CA PHE A 318 5.85 -39.87 -23.98
C PHE A 318 6.22 -39.95 -25.46
N ALA A 319 7.28 -40.72 -25.78
CA ALA A 319 7.66 -40.98 -27.16
C ALA A 319 6.63 -41.92 -27.83
N LYS A 320 6.29 -43.03 -27.16
CA LYS A 320 5.29 -44.04 -27.52
C LYS A 320 4.68 -44.65 -26.25
N VAL A 321 3.52 -45.31 -26.37
CA VAL A 321 2.88 -45.97 -25.23
C VAL A 321 3.81 -47.06 -24.66
N GLY A 322 4.24 -46.90 -23.40
CA GLY A 322 5.16 -47.84 -22.73
C GLY A 322 6.65 -47.57 -22.93
N GLU A 323 7.00 -46.50 -23.63
CA GLU A 323 8.37 -45.99 -23.80
C GLU A 323 8.51 -44.61 -23.18
N ARG A 324 9.62 -44.36 -22.49
CA ARG A 324 9.92 -43.06 -21.91
C ARG A 324 11.39 -42.69 -22.05
N GLU A 325 11.62 -41.45 -22.41
CA GLU A 325 12.95 -40.85 -22.44
C GLU A 325 13.35 -40.47 -21.02
N ILE A 326 14.58 -40.75 -20.64
CA ILE A 326 15.13 -40.35 -19.34
C ILE A 326 16.47 -39.70 -19.60
N VAL A 327 16.67 -38.57 -18.96
CA VAL A 327 17.98 -37.92 -18.93
C VAL A 327 18.45 -37.87 -17.49
N LEU A 328 19.74 -38.13 -17.28
CA LEU A 328 20.47 -37.89 -16.05
C LEU A 328 21.53 -36.84 -16.30
N ALA A 329 21.65 -35.88 -15.39
CA ALA A 329 22.71 -34.88 -15.40
C ALA A 329 23.56 -35.02 -14.12
N THR A 330 24.88 -34.94 -14.27
CA THR A 330 25.82 -34.84 -13.15
C THR A 330 26.16 -33.38 -12.86
N MET A 331 26.56 -33.08 -11.62
CA MET A 331 26.96 -31.71 -11.23
C MET A 331 28.11 -31.15 -12.10
N LYS A 332 28.95 -32.02 -12.67
CA LYS A 332 30.15 -31.63 -13.44
C LYS A 332 29.90 -31.36 -14.93
N GLY A 333 28.70 -31.58 -15.46
CA GLY A 333 28.39 -31.29 -16.86
C GLY A 333 28.14 -32.49 -17.78
N LYS A 334 28.16 -33.72 -17.25
CA LYS A 334 27.84 -34.93 -18.03
C LYS A 334 26.35 -35.22 -18.04
N PHE A 335 25.82 -35.49 -19.23
CA PHE A 335 24.44 -35.90 -19.47
C PHE A 335 24.39 -37.30 -20.03
N GLN A 336 23.50 -38.14 -19.49
CA GLN A 336 23.23 -39.49 -20.00
C GLN A 336 21.78 -39.57 -20.43
N TYR A 337 21.56 -39.98 -21.68
CA TYR A 337 20.24 -40.13 -22.28
C TYR A 337 19.90 -41.61 -22.44
N TRP A 338 18.71 -42.01 -21.97
CA TRP A 338 18.17 -43.35 -22.11
C TRP A 338 16.77 -43.34 -22.72
N LYS A 339 16.51 -44.32 -23.60
CA LYS A 339 15.14 -44.73 -23.93
C LYS A 339 14.82 -46.00 -23.16
N MET A 340 13.86 -45.92 -22.24
CA MET A 340 13.48 -47.03 -21.37
C MET A 340 12.09 -47.54 -21.71
N HIS A 341 11.94 -48.86 -21.74
CA HIS A 341 10.68 -49.55 -21.95
C HIS A 341 10.10 -50.03 -20.62
N ARG A 342 8.79 -50.33 -20.60
CA ARG A 342 8.15 -51.02 -19.48
C ARG A 342 8.88 -52.32 -19.16
N GLY A 343 9.27 -52.50 -17.89
CA GLY A 343 10.06 -53.65 -17.43
C GLY A 343 11.57 -53.40 -17.30
N GLY A 344 12.04 -52.17 -17.54
CA GLY A 344 13.42 -51.77 -17.21
C GLY A 344 14.47 -52.01 -18.31
N HIS A 345 14.05 -52.44 -19.50
CA HIS A 345 14.95 -52.56 -20.64
C HIS A 345 15.27 -51.20 -21.27
N THR A 346 16.53 -50.93 -21.55
CA THR A 346 17.03 -49.70 -22.19
C THR A 346 17.47 -49.98 -23.63
N SER A 347 16.94 -49.24 -24.62
CA SER A 347 17.23 -49.48 -26.04
C SER A 347 18.36 -48.60 -26.61
N SER A 348 18.56 -47.40 -26.07
CA SER A 348 19.67 -46.51 -26.45
C SER A 348 20.26 -45.83 -25.22
N THR A 349 21.58 -45.88 -25.05
CA THR A 349 22.31 -45.12 -24.02
C THR A 349 23.34 -44.23 -24.73
N ILE A 350 23.20 -42.91 -24.59
CA ILE A 350 24.15 -41.93 -25.16
C ILE A 350 24.66 -41.05 -24.02
N GLU A 351 25.97 -40.80 -23.99
CA GLU A 351 26.62 -39.91 -23.01
C GLU A 351 27.13 -38.66 -23.74
N TYR A 352 26.86 -37.49 -23.14
CA TYR A 352 27.22 -36.17 -23.64
C TYR A 352 28.02 -35.41 -22.57
N GLU A 353 29.09 -34.73 -22.96
CA GLU A 353 29.84 -33.80 -22.09
C GLU A 353 29.51 -32.36 -22.51
N ALA A 354 28.62 -31.69 -21.76
CA ALA A 354 28.12 -30.37 -22.13
C ALA A 354 28.85 -29.22 -21.41
N ARG A 355 29.78 -29.52 -20.50
CA ARG A 355 30.44 -28.53 -19.63
C ARG A 355 31.11 -27.40 -20.42
N GLU A 356 31.92 -27.76 -21.42
CA GLU A 356 32.68 -26.79 -22.22
C GLU A 356 31.76 -25.94 -23.11
N SER A 357 30.74 -26.55 -23.71
CA SER A 357 29.70 -25.88 -24.50
C SER A 357 28.96 -24.83 -23.65
N LEU A 358 28.53 -25.19 -22.44
CA LEU A 358 27.87 -24.28 -21.50
C LEU A 358 28.78 -23.13 -21.02
N LEU A 359 30.02 -23.44 -20.63
CA LEU A 359 30.98 -22.42 -20.20
C LEU A 359 31.32 -21.44 -21.33
N THR A 360 31.45 -21.93 -22.56
CA THR A 360 31.71 -21.10 -23.75
C THR A 360 30.53 -20.17 -24.03
N ALA A 361 29.30 -20.68 -23.95
CA ALA A 361 28.09 -19.86 -24.10
C ALA A 361 27.98 -18.77 -23.02
N ILE A 362 28.33 -19.08 -21.76
CA ILE A 362 28.35 -18.11 -20.65
C ILE A 362 29.40 -17.02 -20.91
N LYS A 363 30.64 -17.39 -21.27
CA LYS A 363 31.73 -16.43 -21.59
C LYS A 363 31.38 -15.50 -22.76
N LYS A 364 30.66 -16.00 -23.78
CA LYS A 364 30.23 -15.21 -24.93
C LYS A 364 29.27 -14.07 -24.54
N ILE A 365 28.41 -14.30 -23.55
CA ILE A 365 27.41 -13.31 -23.10
C ILE A 365 27.98 -12.39 -22.01
N ARG A 366 28.89 -12.91 -21.18
CA ARG A 366 29.57 -12.14 -20.14
C ARG A 366 31.09 -12.25 -20.27
N PRO A 367 31.73 -11.36 -21.06
CA PRO A 367 33.18 -11.34 -21.22
C PRO A 367 33.94 -10.75 -20.02
N ASP A 368 33.22 -10.11 -19.08
CA ASP A 368 33.73 -9.63 -17.79
C ASP A 368 34.21 -10.78 -16.87
N MET A 369 33.77 -12.01 -17.13
CA MET A 369 34.17 -13.21 -16.38
C MET A 369 35.39 -13.89 -17.04
N THR A 370 36.56 -13.26 -16.95
CA THR A 370 37.80 -13.73 -17.60
C THR A 370 38.45 -14.93 -16.89
N GLU A 371 38.28 -15.07 -15.57
CA GLU A 371 38.85 -16.16 -14.75
C GLU A 371 37.76 -17.04 -14.10
N ILE A 372 36.89 -17.66 -14.92
CA ILE A 372 36.00 -18.70 -14.40
C ILE A 372 36.84 -19.95 -14.11
N SER A 373 37.18 -20.20 -12.85
CA SER A 373 37.76 -21.49 -12.45
C SER A 373 36.77 -22.59 -12.84
N THR A 374 37.25 -23.59 -13.58
CA THR A 374 36.41 -24.70 -14.02
C THR A 374 35.71 -25.33 -12.83
N ASP A 375 36.38 -25.47 -11.68
CA ASP A 375 35.85 -26.07 -10.46
C ASP A 375 34.70 -25.29 -9.79
N SER A 376 34.50 -24.00 -10.11
CA SER A 376 33.38 -23.21 -9.56
C SER A 376 32.04 -23.44 -10.24
N PHE A 377 32.03 -24.13 -11.39
CA PHE A 377 30.83 -24.40 -12.19
C PHE A 377 30.13 -25.67 -11.73
N GLU A 378 28.84 -25.56 -11.46
CA GLU A 378 27.99 -26.68 -11.07
C GLU A 378 26.64 -26.65 -11.80
N ILE A 379 26.19 -27.81 -12.28
CA ILE A 379 24.80 -28.01 -12.72
C ILE A 379 23.95 -28.33 -11.49
N ILE A 380 22.85 -27.61 -11.33
CA ILE A 380 21.96 -27.73 -10.18
C ILE A 380 20.75 -28.60 -10.51
N ASP A 381 20.04 -28.26 -11.60
CA ASP A 381 18.84 -28.96 -12.02
C ASP A 381 18.59 -28.76 -13.52
N PHE A 382 17.68 -29.53 -14.11
CA PHE A 382 17.22 -29.30 -15.48
C PHE A 382 15.78 -29.79 -15.67
N THR A 383 15.15 -29.37 -16.77
CA THR A 383 13.84 -29.84 -17.21
C THR A 383 13.78 -29.97 -18.73
N PHE A 384 12.86 -30.79 -19.24
CA PHE A 384 12.60 -30.88 -20.68
C PHE A 384 11.83 -29.66 -21.15
N ILE A 385 12.14 -29.19 -22.36
CA ILE A 385 11.35 -28.16 -23.04
C ILE A 385 10.20 -28.88 -23.76
N PRO A 386 8.92 -28.63 -23.38
CA PRO A 386 7.77 -29.22 -24.07
C PRO A 386 7.79 -28.84 -25.56
N LYS A 387 7.49 -29.78 -26.47
CA LYS A 387 7.31 -29.47 -27.91
C LYS A 387 5.86 -29.02 -28.13
N LEU A 388 5.62 -27.79 -28.58
CA LEU A 388 4.25 -27.33 -28.91
C LEU A 388 3.78 -28.02 -30.20
N GLY A 389 2.63 -28.71 -30.13
CA GLY A 389 1.79 -29.08 -31.27
C GLY A 389 2.47 -29.37 -32.60
N ALA A 390 3.36 -30.37 -32.67
CA ALA A 390 3.74 -30.94 -33.96
C ALA A 390 2.55 -31.75 -34.48
N SER A 391 1.87 -31.23 -35.51
CA SER A 391 0.97 -32.02 -36.35
C SER A 391 1.71 -33.28 -36.79
N SER A 392 1.00 -34.41 -36.81
CA SER A 392 1.53 -35.76 -37.08
C SER A 392 2.32 -35.95 -38.38
N GLU A 393 2.52 -34.92 -39.19
CA GLU A 393 3.23 -34.94 -40.46
C GLU A 393 4.72 -34.54 -40.38
N SER A 394 5.15 -33.81 -39.35
CA SER A 394 6.56 -33.38 -39.20
C SER A 394 7.49 -34.43 -38.56
N ARG A 395 6.95 -35.60 -38.17
CA ARG A 395 7.73 -36.74 -37.61
C ARG A 395 8.54 -37.54 -38.64
N ARG A 396 8.61 -37.12 -39.92
CA ARG A 396 9.14 -37.95 -41.02
C ARG A 396 10.50 -37.57 -41.59
N LEU A 397 11.13 -36.45 -41.20
CA LEU A 397 12.53 -36.18 -41.55
C LEU A 397 13.38 -36.06 -40.28
N GLY A 398 14.50 -36.78 -40.26
CA GLY A 398 15.30 -37.04 -39.08
C GLY A 398 16.06 -35.82 -38.56
N ASP A 399 15.83 -35.50 -37.30
CA ASP A 399 16.85 -35.58 -36.25
C ASP A 399 16.16 -35.67 -34.89
N GLU A 400 16.53 -36.65 -34.07
CA GLU A 400 15.95 -36.82 -32.73
C GLU A 400 16.63 -35.90 -31.71
N GLU A 401 16.44 -34.60 -31.90
CA GLU A 401 16.96 -33.59 -30.96
C GLU A 401 16.12 -33.54 -29.68
N THR A 402 16.82 -33.68 -28.54
CA THR A 402 16.24 -33.55 -27.20
C THR A 402 16.63 -32.19 -26.63
N ASN A 403 15.63 -31.34 -26.38
CA ASN A 403 15.82 -29.98 -25.88
C ASN A 403 15.60 -29.89 -24.37
N LEU A 404 16.60 -29.38 -23.67
CA LEU A 404 16.63 -29.24 -22.22
C LEU A 404 16.81 -27.78 -21.82
N LEU A 405 16.17 -27.38 -20.72
CA LEU A 405 16.47 -26.15 -20.02
C LEU A 405 17.27 -26.51 -18.77
N VAL A 406 18.52 -26.05 -18.69
CA VAL A 406 19.49 -26.43 -17.66
C VAL A 406 19.76 -25.24 -16.73
N LEU A 407 19.63 -25.44 -15.42
CA LEU A 407 20.02 -24.50 -14.39
C LEU A 407 21.46 -24.78 -13.96
N SER A 408 22.33 -23.79 -14.12
CA SER A 408 23.74 -23.85 -13.70
C SER A 408 24.08 -22.69 -12.77
N SER A 409 25.07 -22.92 -11.90
CA SER A 409 25.66 -21.89 -11.05
C SER A 409 27.15 -21.76 -11.24
N ILE A 410 27.64 -20.54 -11.04
CA ILE A 410 29.05 -20.20 -10.87
C ILE A 410 29.20 -19.61 -9.47
N LYS A 411 30.01 -20.26 -8.63
CA LYS A 411 30.26 -19.81 -7.26
C LYS A 411 31.39 -18.78 -7.22
N GLU A 412 31.13 -17.66 -6.56
CA GLU A 412 32.12 -16.61 -6.26
C GLU A 412 32.32 -16.52 -4.74
N GLN A 413 33.25 -15.67 -4.29
CA GLN A 413 33.68 -15.65 -2.88
C GLN A 413 32.52 -15.47 -1.87
N HIS A 414 31.50 -14.67 -2.21
CA HIS A 414 30.40 -14.34 -1.29
C HIS A 414 28.99 -14.49 -1.89
N TYR A 415 28.86 -14.85 -3.16
CA TYR A 415 27.58 -15.02 -3.83
C TYR A 415 27.68 -16.06 -4.95
N SER A 416 26.53 -16.50 -5.46
CA SER A 416 26.46 -17.44 -6.57
C SER A 416 25.65 -16.84 -7.70
N ARG A 417 26.16 -16.92 -8.92
CA ARG A 417 25.45 -16.46 -10.11
C ARG A 417 24.80 -17.62 -10.82
N TYR A 418 23.54 -17.45 -11.22
CA TYR A 418 22.74 -18.51 -11.82
C TYR A 418 22.42 -18.20 -13.28
N PHE A 419 22.36 -19.26 -14.08
CA PHE A 419 22.07 -19.18 -15.51
C PHE A 419 21.14 -20.31 -15.94
N LEU A 420 20.16 -19.98 -16.79
CA LEU A 420 19.35 -20.96 -17.51
C LEU A 420 19.85 -21.10 -18.94
N SER A 421 20.23 -22.30 -19.34
CA SER A 421 20.75 -22.59 -20.68
C SER A 421 19.81 -23.51 -21.46
N HIS A 422 19.48 -23.15 -22.69
CA HIS A 422 18.85 -24.06 -23.64
C HIS A 422 19.91 -24.97 -24.24
N LEU A 423 19.88 -26.24 -23.87
CA LEU A 423 20.80 -27.27 -24.32
C LEU A 423 20.08 -28.20 -25.29
N CYS A 424 20.54 -28.27 -26.53
CA CYS A 424 20.11 -29.26 -27.52
C CYS A 424 21.07 -30.46 -27.49
N LEU A 425 20.54 -31.64 -27.18
CA LEU A 425 21.27 -32.89 -27.29
C LEU A 425 20.99 -33.50 -28.68
N SER A 426 21.92 -33.26 -29.61
CA SER A 426 21.91 -33.82 -30.97
C SER A 426 22.74 -35.11 -31.05
N ARG A 427 22.82 -35.75 -32.22
CA ARG A 427 23.72 -36.92 -32.42
C ARG A 427 25.20 -36.54 -32.56
N HIS A 428 25.50 -35.29 -32.89
CA HIS A 428 26.84 -34.88 -33.31
C HIS A 428 27.65 -34.15 -32.23
N GLU A 429 27.00 -33.47 -31.27
CA GLU A 429 27.56 -32.95 -30.01
C GLU A 429 26.48 -32.14 -29.24
N PRO A 430 26.63 -31.90 -27.92
CA PRO A 430 25.70 -31.06 -27.15
C PRO A 430 25.92 -29.56 -27.43
N GLU A 431 24.89 -28.88 -27.93
CA GLU A 431 24.97 -27.45 -28.29
C GLU A 431 24.14 -26.58 -27.33
N ALA A 432 24.76 -25.57 -26.74
CA ALA A 432 24.08 -24.55 -25.94
C ALA A 432 23.62 -23.38 -26.83
N GLN A 433 22.33 -23.33 -27.15
CA GLN A 433 21.76 -22.36 -28.10
C GLN A 433 21.47 -21.00 -27.46
N ASN A 434 20.73 -21.00 -26.34
CA ASN A 434 20.26 -19.78 -25.67
C ASN A 434 20.67 -19.78 -24.20
N LEU A 435 20.90 -18.59 -23.63
CA LEU A 435 21.26 -18.42 -22.22
C LEU A 435 20.46 -17.25 -21.63
N PHE A 436 19.90 -17.47 -20.45
CA PHE A 436 19.17 -16.47 -19.68
C PHE A 436 19.86 -16.30 -18.32
N PRO A 437 20.59 -15.21 -18.09
CA PRO A 437 21.19 -14.92 -16.79
C PRO A 437 20.11 -14.55 -15.77
N ILE A 438 20.16 -15.12 -14.57
CA ILE A 438 19.31 -14.69 -13.46
C ILE A 438 19.99 -13.48 -12.80
N LYS A 439 19.41 -12.30 -13.00
CA LYS A 439 19.90 -11.03 -12.46
C LYS A 439 19.24 -10.70 -11.13
N SER A 440 18.01 -11.15 -10.91
CA SER A 440 17.23 -10.84 -9.71
C SER A 440 17.73 -11.51 -8.42
N TYR A 441 18.59 -12.53 -8.52
CA TYR A 441 18.97 -13.38 -7.39
C TYR A 441 20.43 -13.86 -7.45
N THR A 442 21.20 -13.62 -6.38
CA THR A 442 22.60 -14.08 -6.27
C THR A 442 22.95 -14.81 -4.97
N THR A 443 21.97 -15.11 -4.12
CA THR A 443 22.24 -15.78 -2.83
C THR A 443 22.73 -17.21 -3.04
N SER A 444 23.82 -17.61 -2.38
CA SER A 444 24.40 -18.95 -2.49
C SER A 444 23.48 -20.06 -2.01
N ILE A 445 23.57 -21.24 -2.62
CA ILE A 445 22.78 -22.42 -2.23
C ILE A 445 23.13 -22.87 -0.81
N ASN A 446 22.11 -23.02 0.03
CA ASN A 446 22.23 -23.65 1.32
C ASN A 446 22.24 -25.18 1.17
N HIS A 447 23.41 -25.81 1.28
CA HIS A 447 23.52 -27.28 1.20
C HIS A 447 22.88 -28.02 2.39
N GLY A 448 22.54 -27.30 3.47
CA GLY A 448 21.82 -27.85 4.63
C GLY A 448 20.29 -27.76 4.52
N ALA A 449 19.74 -27.15 3.47
CA ALA A 449 18.31 -27.02 3.26
C ALA A 449 17.63 -28.39 3.03
N LEU A 450 16.36 -28.50 3.40
CA LEU A 450 15.57 -29.72 3.29
C LEU A 450 15.24 -30.08 1.83
N SER A 451 15.11 -29.07 0.96
CA SER A 451 14.88 -29.26 -0.46
C SER A 451 16.03 -28.68 -1.29
N LYS A 452 16.52 -29.45 -2.27
CA LYS A 452 17.47 -28.97 -3.28
C LYS A 452 16.73 -28.01 -4.23
N PRO A 453 17.39 -26.97 -4.79
CA PRO A 453 16.74 -26.06 -5.72
C PRO A 453 16.15 -26.80 -6.93
N ARG A 454 14.97 -26.37 -7.38
CA ARG A 454 14.22 -27.01 -8.47
C ARG A 454 13.93 -26.05 -9.61
N LEU A 455 14.11 -26.52 -10.84
CA LEU A 455 13.69 -25.84 -12.06
C LEU A 455 12.37 -26.42 -12.57
N HIS A 456 11.37 -25.54 -12.70
CA HIS A 456 10.04 -25.89 -13.19
C HIS A 456 9.70 -25.08 -14.44
N LEU A 457 9.19 -25.77 -15.47
CA LEU A 457 8.79 -25.16 -16.74
C LEU A 457 7.38 -25.67 -17.13
N PRO A 458 6.31 -25.10 -16.54
CA PRO A 458 4.95 -25.50 -16.88
C PRO A 458 4.61 -25.16 -18.33
N LYS A 459 3.78 -25.99 -18.97
CA LYS A 459 3.22 -25.67 -20.30
C LYS A 459 2.41 -24.37 -20.23
N PRO A 460 2.57 -23.45 -21.19
CA PRO A 460 3.18 -23.59 -22.52
C PRO A 460 4.69 -23.27 -22.63
N ALA A 461 5.47 -23.35 -21.53
CA ALA A 461 6.92 -23.13 -21.50
C ALA A 461 7.36 -21.69 -21.82
N LEU A 462 6.57 -20.71 -21.40
CA LEU A 462 6.88 -19.28 -21.54
C LEU A 462 7.58 -18.69 -20.30
N VAL A 463 7.29 -19.25 -19.12
CA VAL A 463 7.82 -18.80 -17.83
C VAL A 463 8.46 -20.00 -17.14
N ALA A 464 9.70 -19.83 -16.69
CA ALA A 464 10.37 -20.78 -15.83
C ALA A 464 10.32 -20.27 -14.38
N PHE A 465 10.15 -21.20 -13.45
CA PHE A 465 10.22 -20.96 -12.02
C PHE A 465 11.44 -21.67 -11.46
N VAL A 466 12.34 -20.93 -10.83
CA VAL A 466 13.48 -21.50 -10.09
C VAL A 466 13.18 -21.37 -8.60
N VAL A 467 12.96 -22.51 -7.95
CA VAL A 467 12.59 -22.60 -6.53
C VAL A 467 13.84 -22.90 -5.72
N PHE A 468 14.23 -21.97 -4.85
CA PHE A 468 15.25 -22.13 -3.82
C PHE A 468 14.60 -22.47 -2.48
N ASP A 469 15.40 -22.62 -1.41
CA ASP A 469 14.90 -22.91 -0.06
C ASP A 469 14.09 -21.76 0.55
N ARG A 470 14.38 -20.50 0.17
CA ARG A 470 13.68 -19.30 0.68
C ARG A 470 13.36 -18.25 -0.39
N ALA A 471 13.40 -18.61 -1.66
CA ALA A 471 13.07 -17.70 -2.74
C ALA A 471 12.53 -18.43 -3.97
N VAL A 472 11.72 -17.73 -4.76
CA VAL A 472 11.29 -18.22 -6.08
C VAL A 472 11.59 -17.14 -7.13
N VAL A 473 12.43 -17.50 -8.10
CA VAL A 473 12.70 -16.64 -9.25
C VAL A 473 11.71 -16.96 -10.36
N VAL A 474 11.05 -15.93 -10.87
CA VAL A 474 10.11 -15.97 -11.98
C VAL A 474 10.79 -15.33 -13.18
N ILE A 475 11.13 -16.15 -14.18
CA ILE A 475 11.89 -15.69 -15.35
C ILE A 475 11.18 -16.03 -16.65
N SER A 476 11.11 -15.05 -17.55
CA SER A 476 10.56 -15.25 -18.88
C SER A 476 11.56 -15.98 -19.77
N VAL A 477 11.15 -17.12 -20.29
CA VAL A 477 11.85 -17.92 -21.30
C VAL A 477 11.07 -17.99 -22.62
N ALA A 478 10.19 -17.01 -22.86
CA ALA A 478 9.45 -16.87 -24.10
C ALA A 478 10.38 -16.91 -25.33
N ASN A 479 9.91 -17.55 -26.41
CA ASN A 479 10.61 -17.74 -27.69
C ASN A 479 11.72 -18.80 -27.73
N LEU A 480 11.83 -19.69 -26.74
CA LEU A 480 12.71 -20.88 -26.84
C LEU A 480 12.45 -21.75 -28.10
N GLN A 481 11.26 -21.62 -28.72
CA GLN A 481 10.81 -22.44 -29.86
C GLN A 481 10.71 -21.69 -31.20
N LEU A 482 10.89 -20.36 -31.24
CA LEU A 482 10.81 -19.60 -32.49
C LEU A 482 12.18 -19.58 -33.16
N GLN A 483 12.38 -20.48 -34.13
CA GLN A 483 13.57 -20.55 -35.01
C GLN A 483 13.67 -19.36 -35.99
N ASN A 484 13.67 -18.14 -35.47
CA ASN A 484 14.06 -16.97 -36.27
C ASN A 484 15.50 -16.63 -35.91
N GLU A 485 16.45 -17.17 -36.67
CA GLU A 485 17.91 -17.13 -36.48
C GLU A 485 18.52 -15.71 -36.36
N ASN A 486 17.75 -14.64 -36.57
CA ASN A 486 18.27 -13.27 -36.68
C ASN A 486 17.85 -12.29 -35.58
N LYS A 487 17.13 -12.71 -34.52
CA LYS A 487 16.79 -11.82 -33.39
C LYS A 487 17.50 -12.25 -32.11
N LYS A 488 18.43 -11.42 -31.63
CA LYS A 488 19.06 -11.52 -30.30
C LYS A 488 17.95 -11.66 -29.25
N ILE A 489 17.81 -12.83 -28.64
CA ILE A 489 16.79 -13.08 -27.61
C ILE A 489 17.13 -12.20 -26.40
N MET A 490 16.39 -11.11 -26.23
CA MET A 490 16.48 -10.31 -25.01
C MET A 490 15.59 -10.94 -23.95
N GLN A 491 16.18 -11.27 -22.81
CA GLN A 491 15.45 -11.64 -21.60
C GLN A 491 14.49 -10.51 -21.23
N LYS A 492 13.20 -10.84 -21.23
CA LYS A 492 12.11 -9.85 -21.18
C LYS A 492 11.66 -9.51 -19.76
N PHE A 493 11.71 -10.49 -18.86
CA PHE A 493 11.23 -10.38 -17.48
C PHE A 493 12.06 -11.29 -16.55
N ASP A 494 12.44 -10.75 -15.40
CA ASP A 494 13.24 -11.42 -14.36
C ASP A 494 12.88 -10.79 -13.01
N ASP A 495 12.22 -11.56 -12.15
CA ASP A 495 11.84 -11.11 -10.82
C ASP A 495 12.01 -12.22 -9.78
N VAL A 496 12.08 -11.83 -8.51
CA VAL A 496 12.20 -12.75 -7.38
C VAL A 496 11.15 -12.47 -6.30
N ILE A 497 10.64 -13.56 -5.74
CA ILE A 497 9.77 -13.61 -4.57
C ILE A 497 10.59 -14.15 -3.41
N ASP A 498 10.94 -13.29 -2.46
CA ASP A 498 11.68 -13.68 -1.25
C ASP A 498 10.73 -14.02 -0.11
N PHE A 499 11.16 -14.97 0.73
CA PHE A 499 10.50 -15.30 1.99
C PHE A 499 11.27 -14.71 3.18
N GLN A 500 10.56 -14.42 4.27
CA GLN A 500 11.16 -13.85 5.48
C GLN A 500 12.17 -14.80 6.13
N LYS A 501 13.26 -14.24 6.68
CA LYS A 501 14.32 -15.01 7.35
C LYS A 501 14.05 -15.23 8.84
N ASP A 502 13.32 -14.32 9.46
CA ASP A 502 13.08 -14.27 10.91
C ASP A 502 11.98 -15.23 11.36
N ILE A 503 11.12 -15.64 10.43
CA ILE A 503 10.15 -16.70 10.61
C ILE A 503 10.82 -17.99 10.10
N ASP A 504 10.55 -19.13 10.73
CA ASP A 504 11.01 -20.47 10.29
C ASP A 504 10.30 -20.93 9.00
N VAL A 505 10.38 -20.07 7.98
CA VAL A 505 9.83 -20.25 6.65
C VAL A 505 10.90 -20.87 5.77
N GLU A 506 10.60 -22.06 5.26
CA GLU A 506 11.44 -22.81 4.34
C GLU A 506 10.54 -23.54 3.35
N ILE A 507 10.93 -23.51 2.08
CA ILE A 507 10.26 -24.27 1.02
C ILE A 507 10.73 -25.72 1.12
N VAL A 508 9.82 -26.59 1.53
CA VAL A 508 10.10 -28.02 1.78
C VAL A 508 9.62 -28.92 0.64
N GLY A 509 8.91 -28.37 -0.34
CA GLY A 509 8.40 -29.10 -1.49
C GLY A 509 7.87 -28.17 -2.57
N SER A 510 7.86 -28.65 -3.82
CA SER A 510 7.29 -27.92 -4.95
C SER A 510 6.69 -28.87 -6.00
N GLY A 511 5.77 -28.35 -6.81
CA GLY A 511 5.20 -29.02 -7.97
C GLY A 511 4.65 -28.01 -8.97
N ILE A 512 4.33 -28.46 -10.18
CA ILE A 512 3.85 -27.60 -11.27
C ILE A 512 2.36 -27.80 -11.52
N GLU A 513 1.70 -26.74 -11.96
CA GLU A 513 0.34 -26.73 -12.51
C GLU A 513 0.42 -26.28 -13.98
N GLU A 514 -0.04 -27.14 -14.89
CA GLU A 514 -0.02 -26.88 -16.34
C GLU A 514 -1.38 -26.32 -16.80
N SER A 515 -1.37 -25.24 -17.58
CA SER A 515 -2.60 -24.71 -18.19
C SER A 515 -3.04 -25.63 -19.34
N TYR A 516 -4.32 -26.03 -19.33
CA TYR A 516 -4.92 -26.83 -20.41
C TYR A 516 -5.79 -25.96 -21.30
N GLU A 517 -5.45 -25.85 -22.58
CA GLU A 517 -6.35 -25.28 -23.59
C GLU A 517 -7.56 -26.21 -23.75
N SER A 518 -8.76 -25.64 -23.64
CA SER A 518 -10.03 -26.33 -23.75
C SER A 518 -10.32 -26.77 -25.19
N ASN A 519 -9.60 -27.77 -25.69
CA ASN A 519 -9.85 -28.36 -27.00
C ASN A 519 -10.51 -29.75 -26.84
N GLY A 520 -11.84 -29.75 -26.87
CA GLY A 520 -12.68 -30.85 -27.40
C GLY A 520 -12.77 -32.15 -26.61
N ILE A 521 -14.00 -32.50 -26.21
CA ILE A 521 -14.46 -33.69 -25.48
C ILE A 521 -14.18 -33.59 -23.97
N ASP A 522 -15.11 -32.91 -23.29
CA ASP A 522 -15.28 -33.03 -21.84
C ASP A 522 -15.42 -34.51 -21.49
N ASP A 523 -14.40 -35.10 -20.88
CA ASP A 523 -14.51 -36.38 -20.21
C ASP A 523 -15.13 -36.11 -18.83
N PRO A 524 -16.43 -36.41 -18.62
CA PRO A 524 -17.20 -35.97 -17.44
C PRO A 524 -16.77 -36.68 -16.14
N LYS A 525 -15.68 -37.44 -16.16
CA LYS A 525 -15.15 -38.23 -15.04
C LYS A 525 -13.89 -37.64 -14.39
N SER A 526 -13.30 -36.57 -14.91
CA SER A 526 -12.16 -35.91 -14.24
C SER A 526 -12.65 -34.96 -13.15
N LEU A 527 -12.76 -35.46 -11.91
CA LEU A 527 -13.00 -34.68 -10.68
C LEU A 527 -11.82 -33.75 -10.30
N HIS A 528 -10.87 -33.51 -11.21
CA HIS A 528 -9.60 -32.85 -10.92
C HIS A 528 -9.64 -31.36 -11.24
N PHE A 529 -9.02 -30.57 -10.36
CA PHE A 529 -8.80 -29.12 -10.49
C PHE A 529 -8.07 -28.79 -11.80
N LYS A 530 -8.67 -27.93 -12.63
CA LYS A 530 -8.06 -27.45 -13.89
C LYS A 530 -7.50 -26.03 -13.66
N PRO A 531 -6.17 -25.87 -13.53
CA PRO A 531 -5.57 -24.56 -13.32
C PRO A 531 -5.74 -23.68 -14.58
N LYS A 532 -6.15 -22.42 -14.37
CA LYS A 532 -6.32 -21.44 -15.45
C LYS A 532 -4.99 -20.95 -16.01
N TYR A 533 -4.01 -20.77 -15.12
CA TYR A 533 -2.72 -20.17 -15.43
C TYR A 533 -1.59 -21.15 -15.12
N PRO A 534 -0.47 -21.14 -15.88
CA PRO A 534 0.71 -21.90 -15.53
C PRO A 534 1.24 -21.42 -14.17
N ALA A 535 1.50 -22.36 -13.27
CA ALA A 535 1.86 -22.03 -11.89
C ALA A 535 2.84 -23.04 -11.29
N VAL A 536 3.54 -22.60 -10.25
CA VAL A 536 4.25 -23.48 -9.32
C VAL A 536 3.53 -23.44 -7.98
N VAL A 537 3.33 -24.60 -7.38
CA VAL A 537 2.75 -24.75 -6.05
C VAL A 537 3.86 -25.20 -5.10
N LEU A 538 3.91 -24.58 -3.94
CA LEU A 538 5.00 -24.66 -2.96
C LEU A 538 4.43 -25.15 -1.64
N LEU A 539 5.13 -26.08 -0.99
CA LEU A 539 4.91 -26.43 0.40
C LEU A 539 5.88 -25.59 1.24
N VAL A 540 5.34 -24.62 1.96
CA VAL A 540 6.11 -23.65 2.74
C VAL A 540 5.89 -23.94 4.22
N ARG A 541 6.96 -24.30 4.92
CA ARG A 541 6.93 -24.50 6.37
C ARG A 541 6.49 -23.21 7.07
N GLY A 542 5.61 -23.32 8.07
CA GLY A 542 5.07 -22.18 8.81
C GLY A 542 3.99 -21.37 8.07
N SER A 543 3.87 -21.48 6.75
CA SER A 543 2.87 -20.74 5.96
C SER A 543 1.77 -21.62 5.33
N GLY A 544 2.09 -22.87 4.99
CA GLY A 544 1.17 -23.81 4.33
C GLY A 544 1.45 -23.93 2.84
N VAL A 545 0.39 -24.09 2.03
CA VAL A 545 0.50 -24.27 0.58
C VAL A 545 0.42 -22.91 -0.12
N VAL A 546 1.45 -22.55 -0.90
CA VAL A 546 1.53 -21.27 -1.63
C VAL A 546 1.60 -21.54 -3.13
N ARG A 547 0.72 -20.91 -3.91
CA ARG A 547 0.68 -20.98 -5.37
C ARG A 547 1.23 -19.69 -5.96
N VAL A 548 2.17 -19.80 -6.90
CA VAL A 548 2.68 -18.70 -7.72
C VAL A 548 2.22 -18.90 -9.16
N SER A 549 1.31 -18.08 -9.64
CA SER A 549 0.68 -18.20 -10.97
C SER A 549 1.12 -17.08 -11.90
N ALA A 550 1.50 -17.41 -13.14
CA ALA A 550 1.79 -16.41 -14.17
C ALA A 550 0.50 -16.03 -14.93
N ILE A 551 -0.04 -14.85 -14.65
CA ILE A 551 -1.39 -14.44 -15.06
C ILE A 551 -1.46 -13.81 -16.46
N ASN A 552 -0.36 -13.23 -16.95
CA ASN A 552 -0.36 -12.45 -18.19
C ASN A 552 0.67 -12.98 -19.21
N THR A 553 0.46 -14.22 -19.64
CA THR A 553 1.34 -14.90 -20.59
C THR A 553 1.42 -14.20 -21.94
N ASP A 554 0.36 -13.50 -22.35
CA ASP A 554 0.31 -12.81 -23.65
C ASP A 554 1.22 -11.57 -23.68
N ARG A 555 1.29 -10.82 -22.56
CA ARG A 555 2.21 -9.68 -22.44
C ARG A 555 3.68 -10.09 -22.51
N LEU A 556 4.04 -11.31 -22.10
CA LEU A 556 5.41 -11.83 -22.23
C LEU A 556 5.84 -12.04 -23.69
N ILE A 557 4.89 -12.39 -24.55
CA ILE A 557 5.15 -12.62 -25.98
C ILE A 557 5.18 -11.27 -26.75
N SER A 558 4.52 -10.23 -26.23
CA SER A 558 4.43 -8.91 -26.86
C SER A 558 5.79 -8.26 -27.19
N GLN A 559 5.79 -7.30 -28.13
CA GLN A 559 6.99 -6.62 -28.61
C GLN A 559 7.65 -5.73 -27.53
N ASN A 560 6.86 -5.17 -26.60
CA ASN A 560 7.31 -4.34 -25.49
C ASN A 560 6.93 -5.00 -24.15
N PRO A 561 7.67 -6.01 -23.69
CA PRO A 561 7.41 -6.65 -22.41
C PRO A 561 7.66 -5.69 -21.24
N GLN A 562 6.77 -5.69 -20.25
CA GLN A 562 6.98 -4.97 -19.01
C GLN A 562 8.17 -5.55 -18.26
N GLN A 563 9.14 -4.69 -17.94
CA GLN A 563 10.22 -5.01 -17.02
C GLN A 563 9.79 -4.72 -15.59
N VAL A 564 10.44 -5.38 -14.62
CA VAL A 564 10.28 -5.03 -13.21
C VAL A 564 10.75 -3.59 -13.03
N ASN A 565 9.88 -2.74 -12.51
CA ASN A 565 10.17 -1.33 -12.25
C ASN A 565 10.00 -1.02 -10.75
N ALA A 566 10.51 0.15 -10.35
CA ALA A 566 10.39 0.62 -8.95
C ALA A 566 8.93 0.68 -8.49
N LYS A 567 8.01 1.10 -9.37
CA LYS A 567 6.57 1.20 -9.08
C LYS A 567 5.94 -0.12 -8.69
N SER A 568 6.13 -1.18 -9.50
CA SER A 568 5.59 -2.52 -9.20
C SER A 568 6.11 -3.06 -7.86
N LYS A 569 7.37 -2.79 -7.51
CA LYS A 569 7.92 -3.16 -6.20
C LYS A 569 7.33 -2.35 -5.04
N LEU A 570 7.11 -1.06 -5.24
CA LEU A 570 6.42 -0.23 -4.26
C LEU A 570 4.97 -0.69 -4.05
N GLU A 571 4.22 -0.96 -5.12
CA GLU A 571 2.85 -1.48 -5.03
C GLU A 571 2.78 -2.78 -4.22
N GLN A 572 3.66 -3.74 -4.54
CA GLN A 572 3.73 -5.00 -3.81
C GLN A 572 3.99 -4.76 -2.31
N ALA A 573 4.94 -3.89 -1.97
CA ALA A 573 5.27 -3.59 -0.58
C ALA A 573 4.14 -2.83 0.15
N VAL A 574 3.50 -1.87 -0.51
CA VAL A 574 2.47 -1.00 0.09
C VAL A 574 1.18 -1.76 0.40
N PHE A 575 0.69 -2.54 -0.56
CA PHE A 575 -0.60 -3.21 -0.45
C PHE A 575 -0.51 -4.57 0.25
N PHE A 576 0.62 -5.27 0.13
CA PHE A 576 0.76 -6.63 0.67
C PHE A 576 1.77 -6.74 1.81
N GLY A 577 2.70 -5.79 1.95
CA GLY A 577 3.72 -5.82 3.01
C GLY A 577 3.19 -5.49 4.41
N SER A 578 1.99 -4.92 4.51
CA SER A 578 1.30 -4.65 5.79
C SER A 578 0.31 -5.74 6.19
N LEU A 579 0.18 -6.81 5.40
CA LEU A 579 -0.70 -7.93 5.73
C LEU A 579 -0.13 -8.74 6.89
N ASP A 580 -0.95 -8.95 7.91
CA ASP A 580 -0.61 -9.80 9.05
C ASP A 580 -0.24 -11.22 8.58
N GLN A 581 0.82 -11.78 9.16
CA GLN A 581 1.30 -13.14 8.86
C GLN A 581 1.65 -13.39 7.38
N ASN A 582 2.01 -12.36 6.61
CA ASN A 582 2.54 -12.55 5.26
C ASN A 582 3.95 -13.17 5.33
N PRO A 583 4.20 -14.37 4.76
CA PRO A 583 5.50 -15.02 4.79
C PRO A 583 6.53 -14.39 3.82
N LEU A 584 6.10 -13.47 2.96
CA LEU A 584 6.93 -12.85 1.94
C LEU A 584 7.73 -11.68 2.53
N ASN A 585 8.92 -11.48 1.96
CA ASN A 585 9.77 -10.34 2.25
C ASN A 585 9.75 -9.36 1.06
N PHE A 586 9.37 -8.10 1.34
CA PHE A 586 9.28 -7.03 0.34
C PHE A 586 10.47 -6.07 0.38
N THR A 587 11.50 -6.31 1.23
CA THR A 587 12.72 -5.49 1.20
C THR A 587 13.39 -5.58 -0.16
N VAL A 588 13.77 -4.44 -0.74
CA VAL A 588 14.39 -4.41 -2.06
C VAL A 588 15.76 -5.07 -2.01
N ARG A 589 15.92 -6.13 -2.80
CA ARG A 589 17.21 -6.80 -2.97
C ARG A 589 18.26 -5.88 -3.60
N PRO A 590 19.54 -5.97 -3.21
CA PRO A 590 20.63 -5.23 -3.85
C PRO A 590 20.67 -5.39 -5.37
N GLU A 591 20.35 -6.58 -5.87
CA GLU A 591 20.36 -6.92 -7.30
C GLU A 591 19.25 -6.25 -8.11
N LEU A 592 18.14 -5.88 -7.45
CA LEU A 592 17.00 -5.19 -8.04
C LEU A 592 16.88 -3.74 -7.54
N LYS A 593 17.94 -3.19 -6.94
CA LYS A 593 17.90 -1.83 -6.40
C LYS A 593 17.91 -0.81 -7.55
N PHE A 594 16.78 -0.13 -7.70
CA PHE A 594 16.67 1.00 -8.61
C PHE A 594 17.36 2.25 -8.02
N PRO A 595 17.79 3.21 -8.86
CA PRO A 595 18.22 4.52 -8.40
C PRO A 595 17.18 5.18 -7.49
N ASP A 596 17.64 5.89 -6.46
CA ASP A 596 16.74 6.56 -5.50
C ASP A 596 15.80 7.58 -6.20
N LYS A 597 16.25 8.18 -7.31
CA LYS A 597 15.41 9.06 -8.16
C LYS A 597 14.23 8.31 -8.78
N ASP A 598 14.43 7.09 -9.25
CA ASP A 598 13.37 6.28 -9.88
C ASP A 598 12.34 5.85 -8.83
N PHE A 599 12.79 5.54 -7.60
CA PHE A 599 11.89 5.34 -6.46
C PHE A 599 11.10 6.61 -6.11
N GLY A 600 11.73 7.79 -6.16
CA GLY A 600 11.04 9.06 -5.94
C GLY A 600 9.92 9.32 -6.94
N VAL A 601 10.19 9.14 -8.24
CA VAL A 601 9.18 9.28 -9.30
C VAL A 601 8.06 8.26 -9.13
N ALA A 602 8.40 6.99 -8.91
CA ALA A 602 7.43 5.93 -8.71
C ALA A 602 6.58 6.12 -7.45
N ALA A 603 7.17 6.66 -6.36
CA ALA A 603 6.44 6.95 -5.14
C ALA A 603 5.42 8.08 -5.32
N ILE A 604 5.78 9.15 -6.04
CA ILE A 604 4.83 10.23 -6.38
C ILE A 604 3.69 9.66 -7.23
N GLU A 605 4.02 8.92 -8.29
CA GLU A 605 3.03 8.31 -9.19
C GLU A 605 2.05 7.41 -8.42
N LEU A 606 2.58 6.50 -7.58
CA LEU A 606 1.75 5.61 -6.75
C LEU A 606 0.93 6.39 -5.72
N SER A 607 1.51 7.41 -5.09
CA SER A 607 0.78 8.26 -4.15
C SER A 607 -0.40 8.99 -4.82
N ASP A 608 -0.23 9.46 -6.06
CA ASP A 608 -1.27 10.12 -6.84
C ASP A 608 -2.35 9.13 -7.29
N GLU A 609 -1.98 7.91 -7.68
CA GLU A 609 -2.92 6.86 -8.04
C GLU A 609 -3.77 6.40 -6.85
N ILE A 610 -3.16 6.28 -5.66
CA ILE A 610 -3.89 6.02 -4.42
C ILE A 610 -4.88 7.16 -4.16
N LEU A 611 -4.45 8.42 -4.26
CA LEU A 611 -5.31 9.59 -4.04
C LEU A 611 -6.52 9.62 -4.99
N ARG A 612 -6.33 9.22 -6.25
CA ARG A 612 -7.36 9.20 -7.31
C ARG A 612 -8.15 7.89 -7.41
N SER A 613 -7.88 6.91 -6.55
CA SER A 613 -8.45 5.55 -6.60
C SER A 613 -8.27 4.85 -7.96
N LYS A 614 -7.13 5.06 -8.61
CA LYS A 614 -6.78 4.40 -9.90
C LYS A 614 -6.12 3.03 -9.72
N THR A 615 -5.77 2.68 -8.49
CA THR A 615 -5.09 1.43 -8.16
C THR A 615 -6.06 0.25 -8.21
N THR A 616 -5.65 -0.86 -8.82
CA THR A 616 -6.46 -2.10 -8.89
C THR A 616 -6.58 -2.82 -7.54
N PHE A 617 -5.71 -2.51 -6.58
CA PHE A 617 -5.64 -3.18 -5.28
C PHE A 617 -6.66 -2.69 -4.24
N ILE A 618 -7.20 -1.48 -4.42
CA ILE A 618 -8.25 -0.93 -3.57
C ILE A 618 -9.53 -0.85 -4.40
N SER A 619 -10.49 -1.72 -4.08
CA SER A 619 -11.81 -1.70 -4.72
C SER A 619 -12.52 -0.36 -4.51
N THR A 620 -13.08 0.17 -5.59
CA THR A 620 -13.94 1.36 -5.60
C THR A 620 -15.40 1.02 -5.27
N ASP A 621 -15.81 -0.24 -5.42
CA ASP A 621 -17.17 -0.76 -5.15
C ASP A 621 -17.50 -0.93 -3.66
N VAL A 622 -16.64 -0.43 -2.76
CA VAL A 622 -16.83 -0.57 -1.30
C VAL A 622 -18.09 0.16 -0.86
N THR A 623 -19.02 -0.52 -0.19
CA THR A 623 -20.30 0.06 0.28
C THR A 623 -20.11 1.33 1.13
N SER A 624 -19.02 1.42 1.90
CA SER A 624 -18.67 2.56 2.75
C SER A 624 -17.48 3.39 2.22
N ILE A 625 -17.71 4.69 2.02
CA ILE A 625 -16.65 5.66 1.67
C ILE A 625 -15.60 5.78 2.78
N ASP A 626 -16.04 5.73 4.05
CA ASP A 626 -15.13 5.84 5.20
C ASP A 626 -14.08 4.71 5.20
N GLN A 627 -14.49 3.49 4.89
CA GLN A 627 -13.57 2.35 4.76
C GLN A 627 -12.61 2.52 3.57
N ASN A 628 -13.08 3.08 2.45
CA ASN A 628 -12.24 3.36 1.30
C ASN A 628 -11.17 4.43 1.62
N LEU A 629 -11.56 5.52 2.28
CA LEU A 629 -10.64 6.58 2.73
C LEU A 629 -9.61 6.05 3.73
N GLN A 630 -10.03 5.21 4.69
CA GLN A 630 -9.12 4.57 5.64
C GLN A 630 -8.10 3.65 4.95
N LYS A 631 -8.54 2.81 4.00
CA LYS A 631 -7.63 1.93 3.24
C LYS A 631 -6.60 2.73 2.44
N ARG A 632 -7.03 3.81 1.77
CA ARG A 632 -6.12 4.68 1.02
C ARG A 632 -5.16 5.44 1.94
N SER A 633 -5.64 5.95 3.07
CA SER A 633 -4.78 6.59 4.07
C SER A 633 -3.75 5.62 4.64
N ALA A 634 -4.12 4.36 4.89
CA ALA A 634 -3.20 3.32 5.33
C ALA A 634 -2.17 2.99 4.24
N ALA A 635 -2.58 2.93 2.96
CA ALA A 635 -1.66 2.71 1.85
C ALA A 635 -0.62 3.84 1.71
N LEU A 636 -1.03 5.11 1.84
CA LEU A 636 -0.09 6.25 1.84
C LEU A 636 0.87 6.21 3.04
N HIS A 637 0.38 5.80 4.21
CA HIS A 637 1.23 5.61 5.39
C HIS A 637 2.24 4.48 5.18
N ASN A 638 1.81 3.33 4.65
CA ASN A 638 2.67 2.20 4.34
C ASN A 638 3.75 2.57 3.31
N LEU A 639 3.39 3.38 2.30
CA LEU A 639 4.34 3.90 1.32
C LEU A 639 5.43 4.73 2.00
N ALA A 640 5.05 5.71 2.83
CA ALA A 640 6.01 6.54 3.55
C ALA A 640 6.89 5.69 4.50
N GLN A 641 6.28 4.73 5.23
CA GLN A 641 7.00 3.83 6.12
C GLN A 641 7.99 2.93 5.37
N PHE A 642 7.61 2.42 4.20
CA PHE A 642 8.50 1.61 3.37
C PHE A 642 9.71 2.41 2.87
N LEU A 643 9.48 3.63 2.38
CA LEU A 643 10.55 4.53 1.90
C LEU A 643 11.52 4.88 3.04
N PHE A 644 10.99 5.16 4.24
CA PHE A 644 11.77 5.44 5.44
C PHE A 644 12.60 4.22 5.89
N LYS A 645 11.98 3.05 6.07
CA LYS A 645 12.66 1.83 6.55
C LYS A 645 13.78 1.37 5.61
N ASN A 646 13.63 1.55 4.30
CA ASN A 646 14.65 1.18 3.31
C ASN A 646 15.70 2.27 3.08
N ASN A 647 15.67 3.39 3.84
CA ASN A 647 16.60 4.51 3.73
C ASN A 647 16.77 5.05 2.30
N ILE A 648 15.66 5.17 1.56
CA ILE A 648 15.67 5.70 0.19
C ILE A 648 15.88 7.21 0.25
N LYS A 649 16.92 7.73 -0.41
CA LYS A 649 17.25 9.16 -0.37
C LYS A 649 16.39 9.93 -1.36
N LEU A 650 15.30 10.50 -0.86
CA LEU A 650 14.41 11.36 -1.63
C LEU A 650 14.87 12.82 -1.55
N ASP A 651 14.72 13.54 -2.66
CA ASP A 651 14.88 14.99 -2.70
C ASP A 651 13.78 15.69 -1.89
N ARG A 652 14.06 16.94 -1.49
CA ARG A 652 13.18 17.72 -0.62
C ARG A 652 11.79 17.95 -1.23
N ILE A 653 11.72 18.19 -2.55
CA ILE A 653 10.45 18.46 -3.26
C ILE A 653 9.57 17.21 -3.25
N THR A 654 10.15 16.04 -3.58
CA THR A 654 9.44 14.76 -3.51
C THR A 654 8.88 14.47 -2.12
N LYS A 655 9.64 14.72 -1.06
CA LYS A 655 9.17 14.53 0.33
C LYS A 655 7.93 15.37 0.64
N TRP A 656 7.95 16.65 0.26
CA TRP A 656 6.80 17.55 0.45
C TRP A 656 5.58 17.12 -0.37
N ASN A 657 5.77 16.70 -1.64
CA ASN A 657 4.66 16.22 -2.48
C ASN A 657 3.99 14.96 -1.90
N LEU A 658 4.78 14.00 -1.40
CA LEU A 658 4.25 12.81 -0.73
C LEU A 658 3.46 13.17 0.53
N LEU A 659 3.95 14.15 1.30
CA LEU A 659 3.26 14.66 2.48
C LEU A 659 1.95 15.37 2.11
N PHE A 660 1.93 16.19 1.06
CA PHE A 660 0.72 16.87 0.58
C PHE A 660 -0.39 15.90 0.18
N ASN A 661 -0.05 14.79 -0.48
CA ASN A 661 -1.05 13.79 -0.86
C ASN A 661 -1.66 13.11 0.38
N ALA A 662 -0.85 12.85 1.42
CA ALA A 662 -1.34 12.32 2.69
C ALA A 662 -2.16 13.36 3.49
N GLU A 663 -1.77 14.63 3.46
CA GLU A 663 -2.54 15.74 4.04
C GLU A 663 -3.93 15.87 3.40
N ARG A 664 -4.02 15.84 2.05
CA ARG A 664 -5.30 15.87 1.32
C ARG A 664 -6.19 14.69 1.69
N MET A 665 -5.62 13.49 1.81
CA MET A 665 -6.37 12.29 2.24
C MET A 665 -6.91 12.46 3.67
N LYS A 666 -6.11 13.01 4.58
CA LYS A 666 -6.53 13.29 5.96
C LYS A 666 -7.64 14.35 6.02
N ALA A 667 -7.46 15.45 5.29
CA ALA A 667 -8.43 16.53 5.16
C ALA A 667 -9.78 15.98 4.65
N ALA A 668 -9.78 15.24 3.55
CA ALA A 668 -10.98 14.63 2.99
C ALA A 668 -11.65 13.65 3.95
N SER A 669 -10.88 12.86 4.70
CA SER A 669 -11.44 11.95 5.72
C SER A 669 -12.18 12.69 6.83
N LEU A 670 -11.66 13.85 7.26
CA LEU A 670 -12.30 14.68 8.28
C LEU A 670 -13.55 15.38 7.74
N VAL A 671 -13.48 15.93 6.52
CA VAL A 671 -14.63 16.55 5.83
C VAL A 671 -15.75 15.52 5.62
N TRP A 672 -15.42 14.33 5.13
CA TRP A 672 -16.40 13.25 4.95
C TRP A 672 -17.07 12.86 6.27
N LYS A 673 -16.29 12.71 7.35
CA LYS A 673 -16.82 12.36 8.67
C LYS A 673 -17.80 13.41 9.20
N ARG A 674 -17.52 14.70 8.99
CA ARG A 674 -18.44 15.80 9.35
C ARG A 674 -19.68 15.79 8.48
N PHE A 675 -19.52 15.66 7.16
CA PHE A 675 -20.62 15.59 6.21
C PHE A 675 -21.57 14.42 6.52
N ASP A 676 -21.05 13.21 6.71
CA ASP A 676 -21.86 12.01 7.03
C ASP A 676 -22.61 12.16 8.36
N ALA A 677 -22.00 12.79 9.38
CA ALA A 677 -22.67 13.11 10.63
C ALA A 677 -23.83 14.10 10.44
N THR A 678 -23.61 15.15 9.64
CA THR A 678 -24.65 16.15 9.31
C THR A 678 -25.78 15.52 8.50
N MET A 679 -25.47 14.66 7.52
CA MET A 679 -26.49 13.98 6.72
C MET A 679 -27.33 13.00 7.56
N LYS A 680 -26.74 12.31 8.54
CA LYS A 680 -27.46 11.43 9.47
C LYS A 680 -28.40 12.18 10.42
N ALA A 681 -28.08 13.43 10.74
CA ALA A 681 -28.89 14.26 11.63
C ALA A 681 -30.10 14.91 10.93
N ARG A 682 -30.15 14.91 9.59
CA ARG A 682 -31.21 15.53 8.79
C ARG A 682 -32.45 14.64 8.63
N CYS A 683 -33.59 15.27 8.40
CA CYS A 683 -34.86 14.59 8.15
C CYS A 683 -34.83 13.79 6.83
N PRO A 684 -35.53 12.64 6.72
CA PRO A 684 -35.59 11.86 5.49
C PRO A 684 -36.30 12.65 4.38
N GLY A 685 -35.54 13.21 3.43
CA GLY A 685 -36.07 14.02 2.32
C GLY A 685 -35.20 15.22 1.94
N GLU A 686 -34.49 15.81 2.90
CA GLU A 686 -33.59 16.95 2.70
C GLU A 686 -32.16 16.50 2.37
N LYS A 687 -31.95 16.08 1.11
CA LYS A 687 -30.67 15.53 0.64
C LYS A 687 -29.66 16.54 0.12
N ARG A 688 -30.00 17.84 0.05
CA ARG A 688 -29.10 18.89 -0.46
C ARG A 688 -28.42 19.64 0.68
N GLY A 689 -27.10 19.54 0.77
CA GLY A 689 -26.27 20.34 1.68
C GLY A 689 -25.20 21.12 0.91
N LEU A 690 -24.42 21.93 1.62
CA LEU A 690 -23.35 22.75 1.03
C LEU A 690 -22.44 21.90 0.13
N LEU A 691 -22.01 20.73 0.61
CA LEU A 691 -21.05 19.90 -0.11
C LEU A 691 -21.61 19.37 -1.44
N THR A 692 -22.92 19.12 -1.50
CA THR A 692 -23.61 18.79 -2.75
C THR A 692 -23.51 19.95 -3.73
N GLU A 693 -23.81 21.18 -3.27
CA GLU A 693 -23.73 22.39 -4.11
C GLU A 693 -22.29 22.71 -4.54
N VAL A 694 -21.30 22.52 -3.66
CA VAL A 694 -19.87 22.67 -3.98
C VAL A 694 -19.47 21.69 -5.09
N VAL A 695 -19.78 20.40 -4.92
CA VAL A 695 -19.45 19.37 -5.92
C VAL A 695 -20.20 19.59 -7.23
N GLU A 696 -21.43 20.10 -7.21
CA GLU A 696 -22.16 20.45 -8.43
C GLU A 696 -21.58 21.70 -9.12
N SER A 697 -21.12 22.69 -8.35
CA SER A 697 -20.64 23.99 -8.86
C SER A 697 -19.20 23.99 -9.35
N ILE A 698 -18.36 23.05 -8.88
CA ILE A 698 -17.00 22.88 -9.41
C ILE A 698 -17.08 22.60 -10.92
N HIS A 699 -16.18 23.18 -11.71
CA HIS A 699 -16.15 22.99 -13.16
C HIS A 699 -15.89 21.52 -13.53
N GLU A 700 -16.51 21.02 -14.61
CA GLU A 700 -16.40 19.60 -15.04
C GLU A 700 -14.96 19.17 -15.36
N ASN A 701 -14.12 20.06 -15.89
CA ASN A 701 -12.69 19.78 -16.09
C ASN A 701 -11.91 19.47 -14.79
N CYS A 702 -12.47 19.79 -13.63
CA CYS A 702 -11.88 19.51 -12.32
C CYS A 702 -12.49 18.25 -11.67
N LYS A 703 -13.30 17.50 -12.42
CA LYS A 703 -13.93 16.25 -11.98
C LYS A 703 -13.58 15.13 -12.93
N SER A 704 -13.58 13.92 -12.40
CA SER A 704 -13.60 12.72 -13.24
C SER A 704 -15.00 12.51 -13.82
N VAL A 705 -15.09 11.93 -15.01
CA VAL A 705 -16.37 11.67 -15.68
C VAL A 705 -17.03 10.48 -14.98
N PRO A 706 -18.25 10.63 -14.40
CA PRO A 706 -18.93 9.53 -13.74
C PRO A 706 -19.33 8.45 -14.74
N GLU A 707 -19.24 7.18 -14.34
CA GLU A 707 -19.72 6.07 -15.16
C GLU A 707 -21.27 6.10 -15.26
N THR A 708 -21.81 5.66 -16.40
CA THR A 708 -23.25 5.62 -16.63
C THR A 708 -23.98 4.77 -15.58
N GLY A 709 -24.66 5.42 -14.64
CA GLY A 709 -25.46 4.77 -13.58
C GLY A 709 -25.13 5.22 -12.16
N GLU A 710 -24.08 6.01 -11.94
CA GLU A 710 -23.80 6.60 -10.63
C GLU A 710 -24.63 7.87 -10.40
N TYR A 711 -25.50 7.83 -9.39
CA TYR A 711 -26.42 8.93 -9.08
C TYR A 711 -25.91 9.87 -7.97
N ASP A 712 -24.89 9.47 -7.21
CA ASP A 712 -24.35 10.26 -6.09
C ASP A 712 -23.01 10.92 -6.45
N ARG A 713 -23.10 12.20 -6.83
CA ARG A 713 -21.96 13.03 -7.23
C ARG A 713 -20.97 13.28 -6.10
N VAL A 714 -21.46 13.42 -4.85
CA VAL A 714 -20.60 13.68 -3.70
C VAL A 714 -19.76 12.45 -3.41
N ARG A 715 -20.39 11.27 -3.41
CA ARG A 715 -19.69 9.99 -3.27
C ARG A 715 -18.62 9.80 -4.34
N HIS A 716 -18.95 10.01 -5.61
CA HIS A 716 -18.00 9.88 -6.71
C HIS A 716 -16.79 10.82 -6.52
N TRP A 717 -17.05 12.07 -6.14
CA TRP A 717 -16.00 13.05 -5.88
C TRP A 717 -15.04 12.62 -4.75
N PHE A 718 -15.54 12.11 -3.63
CA PHE A 718 -14.67 11.57 -2.57
C PHE A 718 -13.89 10.32 -2.98
N ILE A 719 -14.35 9.55 -3.98
CA ILE A 719 -13.61 8.38 -4.45
C ILE A 719 -12.48 8.82 -5.40
N HIS A 720 -12.77 9.71 -6.36
CA HIS A 720 -11.86 9.96 -7.48
C HIS A 720 -11.18 11.34 -7.49
N ASP A 721 -11.77 12.35 -6.85
CA ASP A 721 -11.42 13.76 -7.06
C ASP A 721 -10.87 14.48 -5.81
N ILE A 722 -10.49 13.74 -4.76
CA ILE A 722 -9.85 14.31 -3.54
C ILE A 722 -8.55 15.07 -3.85
N TRP A 723 -7.89 14.76 -4.95
CA TRP A 723 -6.69 15.49 -5.37
C TRP A 723 -6.97 16.99 -5.61
N ASN A 724 -8.23 17.39 -5.84
CA ASN A 724 -8.66 18.78 -6.04
C ASN A 724 -9.21 19.47 -4.77
N MET A 725 -8.75 19.07 -3.58
CA MET A 725 -9.15 19.73 -2.33
C MET A 725 -8.86 21.24 -2.34
N GLU A 726 -7.76 21.68 -2.96
CA GLU A 726 -7.43 23.12 -3.11
C GLU A 726 -8.48 23.92 -3.90
N ILE A 727 -9.30 23.26 -4.72
CA ILE A 727 -10.40 23.88 -5.47
C ILE A 727 -11.68 23.82 -4.62
N ALA A 728 -11.99 22.67 -4.02
CA ALA A 728 -13.23 22.49 -3.28
C ALA A 728 -13.36 23.38 -2.04
N VAL A 729 -12.25 23.64 -1.32
CA VAL A 729 -12.25 24.49 -0.12
C VAL A 729 -12.68 25.94 -0.42
N PRO A 730 -12.10 26.65 -1.41
CA PRO A 730 -12.58 27.97 -1.83
C PRO A 730 -14.06 28.04 -2.22
N TRP A 731 -14.59 26.97 -2.83
CA TRP A 731 -15.99 26.92 -3.28
C TRP A 731 -16.99 26.95 -2.12
N ALA A 732 -16.59 26.60 -0.90
CA ALA A 732 -17.45 26.73 0.28
C ALA A 732 -17.97 28.17 0.46
N TYR A 733 -17.09 29.17 0.32
CA TYR A 733 -17.48 30.58 0.37
C TYR A 733 -18.27 31.00 -0.88
N GLN A 734 -17.87 30.54 -2.07
CA GLN A 734 -18.56 30.91 -3.31
C GLN A 734 -20.02 30.46 -3.32
N VAL A 735 -20.32 29.28 -2.79
CA VAL A 735 -21.72 28.84 -2.64
C VAL A 735 -22.48 29.78 -1.71
N ILE A 736 -21.94 30.13 -0.53
CA ILE A 736 -22.58 31.10 0.37
C ILE A 736 -22.86 32.42 -0.35
N LYS A 737 -21.89 32.93 -1.12
CA LYS A 737 -22.01 34.15 -1.90
C LYS A 737 -23.15 34.06 -2.92
N CYS A 738 -23.28 32.94 -3.65
CA CYS A 738 -24.39 32.76 -4.61
C CYS A 738 -25.74 32.81 -3.90
N TYR A 739 -25.90 32.06 -2.80
CA TYR A 739 -27.13 32.10 -2.00
C TYR A 739 -27.46 33.51 -1.48
N TRP A 740 -26.44 34.29 -1.12
CA TRP A 740 -26.62 35.67 -0.70
C TRP A 740 -26.99 36.63 -1.85
N GLN A 741 -26.38 36.48 -3.02
CA GLN A 741 -26.59 37.35 -4.19
C GLN A 741 -27.89 37.04 -4.94
N ASP A 742 -28.35 35.79 -4.93
CA ASP A 742 -29.59 35.35 -5.58
C ASP A 742 -30.86 35.76 -4.80
N GLY A 743 -30.70 36.51 -3.70
CA GLY A 743 -31.81 37.09 -2.96
C GLY A 743 -32.62 36.07 -2.14
N PHE A 744 -32.02 34.94 -1.75
CA PHE A 744 -32.65 34.01 -0.82
C PHE A 744 -32.98 34.76 0.48
N THR A 745 -34.28 34.87 0.77
CA THR A 745 -34.83 35.67 1.87
C THR A 745 -34.81 34.95 3.21
N ASP A 746 -34.56 33.64 3.22
CA ASP A 746 -34.48 32.84 4.44
C ASP A 746 -33.08 32.87 5.04
N HIS A 747 -32.94 33.63 6.12
CA HIS A 747 -31.70 33.81 6.85
C HIS A 747 -31.24 32.51 7.53
N ASN A 748 -32.15 31.57 7.82
CA ASN A 748 -31.80 30.29 8.45
C ASN A 748 -31.04 29.39 7.47
N VAL A 749 -31.42 29.40 6.19
CA VAL A 749 -30.71 28.65 5.13
C VAL A 749 -29.29 29.18 4.97
N VAL A 750 -29.11 30.50 4.94
CA VAL A 750 -27.77 31.12 4.85
C VAL A 750 -26.91 30.74 6.06
N LEU A 751 -27.46 30.81 7.28
CA LEU A 751 -26.73 30.40 8.50
C LEU A 751 -26.40 28.90 8.50
N GLN A 752 -27.27 28.06 7.95
CA GLN A 752 -27.02 26.62 7.85
C GLN A 752 -25.89 26.31 6.86
N ILE A 753 -25.92 26.94 5.67
CA ILE A 753 -24.87 26.81 4.66
C ILE A 753 -23.54 27.36 5.20
N LEU A 754 -23.56 28.47 5.95
CA LEU A 754 -22.39 29.01 6.63
C LEU A 754 -21.79 28.01 7.63
N SER A 755 -22.61 27.42 8.49
CA SER A 755 -22.12 26.43 9.46
C SER A 755 -21.54 25.18 8.79
N GLU A 756 -22.13 24.74 7.67
CA GLU A 756 -21.57 23.62 6.89
C GLU A 756 -20.26 24.02 6.18
N ALA A 757 -20.10 25.30 5.84
CA ALA A 757 -18.88 25.82 5.23
C ALA A 757 -17.76 25.94 6.26
N ASP A 758 -18.09 26.38 7.48
CA ASP A 758 -17.18 26.35 8.62
C ASP A 758 -16.69 24.92 8.86
N ASP A 759 -17.60 23.94 8.94
CA ASP A 759 -17.24 22.53 9.09
C ASP A 759 -16.26 22.05 8.00
N LEU A 760 -16.49 22.41 6.73
CA LEU A 760 -15.65 22.03 5.59
C LEU A 760 -14.27 22.69 5.66
N VAL A 761 -14.22 24.02 5.74
CA VAL A 761 -12.99 24.80 5.72
C VAL A 761 -12.13 24.47 6.94
N ILE A 762 -12.75 24.42 8.12
CA ILE A 762 -12.06 24.12 9.36
C ILE A 762 -11.48 22.70 9.33
N SER A 763 -12.31 21.70 9.02
CA SER A 763 -11.87 20.30 9.00
C SER A 763 -10.78 20.03 7.96
N ALA A 764 -10.86 20.68 6.80
CA ALA A 764 -9.87 20.48 5.74
C ALA A 764 -8.51 21.08 6.11
N LEU A 765 -8.47 22.38 6.43
CA LEU A 765 -7.21 23.09 6.62
C LEU A 765 -6.58 22.80 8.00
N GLN A 766 -7.37 22.75 9.08
CA GLN A 766 -6.84 22.35 10.38
C GLN A 766 -6.32 20.91 10.34
N GLY A 767 -7.06 20.01 9.69
CA GLY A 767 -6.67 18.62 9.50
C GLY A 767 -5.33 18.49 8.76
N ALA A 768 -5.13 19.28 7.71
CA ALA A 768 -3.89 19.30 6.94
C ALA A 768 -2.70 19.80 7.78
N PHE A 769 -2.84 20.96 8.43
CA PHE A 769 -1.76 21.53 9.23
C PHE A 769 -1.38 20.66 10.44
N GLU A 770 -2.36 20.07 11.13
CA GLU A 770 -2.10 19.13 12.23
C GLU A 770 -1.43 17.84 11.75
N PHE A 771 -1.84 17.32 10.58
CA PHE A 771 -1.22 16.14 10.00
C PHE A 771 0.25 16.39 9.67
N ARG A 772 0.54 17.55 9.06
CA ARG A 772 1.89 17.99 8.76
C ARG A 772 2.77 18.02 10.00
N ALA A 773 2.32 18.73 11.04
CA ALA A 773 3.07 18.87 12.29
C ALA A 773 3.38 17.54 12.97
N LYS A 774 2.46 16.55 12.88
CA LYS A 774 2.62 15.24 13.53
C LYS A 774 3.48 14.24 12.74
N ASN A 775 3.62 14.40 11.42
CA ASN A 775 4.18 13.35 10.55
C ASN A 775 5.51 13.71 9.85
N LEU A 776 6.13 14.86 10.12
CA LEU A 776 7.40 15.25 9.46
C LEU A 776 8.49 14.17 9.52
N ASP A 777 8.59 13.45 10.63
CA ASP A 777 9.59 12.41 10.83
C ASP A 777 9.49 11.29 9.80
N LEU A 778 8.27 10.79 9.60
CA LEU A 778 7.98 9.69 8.68
C LEU A 778 8.39 10.02 7.24
N TYR A 779 8.34 11.30 6.86
CA TYR A 779 8.73 11.78 5.51
C TYR A 779 10.18 12.28 5.45
N GLY A 780 10.95 12.15 6.54
CA GLY A 780 12.35 12.58 6.61
C GLY A 780 12.53 14.09 6.52
N LEU A 781 11.62 14.85 7.16
CA LEU A 781 11.57 16.32 7.21
C LEU A 781 11.76 16.87 8.65
N LEU A 782 12.36 16.10 9.57
CA LEU A 782 12.61 16.54 10.96
C LEU A 782 13.42 17.84 11.09
N SER A 783 14.28 18.14 10.12
CA SER A 783 15.09 19.36 10.13
C SER A 783 14.28 20.62 9.82
N GLU A 784 13.06 20.48 9.29
CA GLU A 784 12.20 21.61 8.97
C GLU A 784 11.60 22.21 10.25
N GLN A 785 11.67 23.54 10.37
CA GLN A 785 11.10 24.25 11.52
C GLN A 785 9.66 24.66 11.21
N ILE A 786 8.71 24.05 11.91
CA ILE A 786 7.28 24.31 11.74
C ILE A 786 6.71 24.95 13.00
N GLU A 787 5.92 26.01 12.81
CA GLU A 787 5.15 26.71 13.83
C GLU A 787 3.67 26.59 13.48
N GLU A 788 2.86 25.97 14.34
CA GLU A 788 1.42 25.78 14.11
C GLU A 788 1.09 25.13 12.74
N GLY A 789 1.90 24.17 12.30
CA GLY A 789 1.73 23.51 11.00
C GLY A 789 2.18 24.33 9.78
N VAL A 790 2.75 25.53 9.97
CA VAL A 790 3.29 26.38 8.91
C VAL A 790 4.83 26.38 8.96
N LEU A 791 5.48 26.17 7.82
CA LEU A 791 6.93 26.23 7.72
C LEU A 791 7.45 27.65 8.03
N ILE A 792 8.52 27.77 8.82
CA ILE A 792 9.05 29.09 9.24
C ILE A 792 9.92 29.72 8.15
N LYS A 793 10.85 28.94 7.59
CA LYS A 793 11.84 29.35 6.58
C LYS A 793 12.15 28.17 5.65
N GLY A 794 12.81 28.44 4.53
CA GLY A 794 13.19 27.40 3.59
C GLY A 794 12.15 27.16 2.50
N TYR A 795 11.43 28.18 2.03
CA TYR A 795 10.44 28.00 0.96
C TYR A 795 11.07 27.99 -0.45
N GLU A 796 12.37 28.23 -0.55
CA GLU A 796 13.10 28.29 -1.81
C GLU A 796 13.04 26.95 -2.55
N GLY A 797 12.57 26.98 -3.79
CA GLY A 797 12.45 25.80 -4.66
C GLY A 797 11.32 24.83 -4.30
N LEU A 798 10.51 25.12 -3.27
CA LEU A 798 9.34 24.30 -2.95
C LEU A 798 8.13 24.66 -3.82
N PRO A 799 7.29 23.68 -4.19
CA PRO A 799 6.03 23.95 -4.87
C PRO A 799 5.08 24.79 -4.00
N GLU A 800 4.08 25.39 -4.64
CA GLU A 800 3.00 26.06 -3.92
C GLU A 800 2.28 25.08 -2.98
N PHE A 801 2.05 25.52 -1.74
CA PHE A 801 1.37 24.72 -0.74
C PHE A 801 -0.14 24.75 -1.02
N TRP A 802 -0.75 23.57 -1.15
CA TRP A 802 -2.16 23.45 -1.45
C TRP A 802 -3.07 24.03 -0.36
N THR A 803 -2.55 24.21 0.87
CA THR A 803 -3.24 24.82 2.01
C THR A 803 -3.26 26.35 1.97
N SER A 804 -2.50 26.99 1.08
CA SER A 804 -2.33 28.44 1.05
C SER A 804 -2.29 29.01 -0.38
N THR A 805 -3.08 28.46 -1.30
CA THR A 805 -3.21 29.05 -2.64
C THR A 805 -3.88 30.42 -2.57
N THR A 806 -3.68 31.28 -3.56
CA THR A 806 -4.32 32.61 -3.61
C THR A 806 -5.85 32.52 -3.45
N PHE A 807 -6.46 31.48 -4.00
CA PHE A 807 -7.90 31.26 -3.84
C PHE A 807 -8.27 30.88 -2.40
N ILE A 808 -7.49 30.06 -1.71
CA ILE A 808 -7.79 29.70 -0.32
C ILE A 808 -7.65 30.92 0.59
N THR A 809 -6.55 31.67 0.48
CA THR A 809 -6.33 32.86 1.33
C THR A 809 -7.41 33.91 1.13
N GLU A 810 -7.80 34.17 -0.11
CA GLU A 810 -8.83 35.16 -0.43
C GLU A 810 -10.22 34.73 0.05
N ASN A 811 -10.59 33.47 -0.16
CA ASN A 811 -11.91 32.96 0.19
C ASN A 811 -12.06 32.73 1.69
N THR A 812 -11.02 32.24 2.39
CA THR A 812 -11.05 32.10 3.86
C THR A 812 -11.16 33.44 4.56
N ARG A 813 -10.47 34.48 4.06
CA ARG A 813 -10.62 35.86 4.57
C ARG A 813 -12.04 36.38 4.40
N LYS A 814 -12.59 36.29 3.19
CA LYS A 814 -13.97 36.73 2.92
C LYS A 814 -15.00 35.93 3.73
N HIS A 815 -14.73 34.64 3.94
CA HIS A 815 -15.56 33.79 4.78
C HIS A 815 -15.56 34.25 6.25
N SER A 816 -14.39 34.50 6.84
CA SER A 816 -14.30 35.02 8.21
C SER A 816 -14.89 36.42 8.38
N GLU A 817 -14.80 37.27 7.37
CA GLU A 817 -15.45 38.59 7.36
C GLU A 817 -16.97 38.46 7.32
N LEU A 818 -17.51 37.60 6.45
CA LEU A 818 -18.95 37.35 6.37
C LEU A 818 -19.51 36.74 7.66
N ALA A 819 -18.80 35.77 8.25
CA ALA A 819 -19.19 35.18 9.52
C ALA A 819 -19.24 36.23 10.65
N ALA A 820 -18.28 37.16 10.70
CA ALA A 820 -18.29 38.27 11.65
C ALA A 820 -19.53 39.16 11.49
N VAL A 821 -19.82 39.57 10.24
CA VAL A 821 -20.96 40.45 9.93
C VAL A 821 -22.28 39.80 10.32
N LEU A 822 -22.45 38.51 10.01
CA LEU A 822 -23.68 37.78 10.34
C LEU A 822 -23.83 37.56 11.84
N LEU A 823 -22.74 37.22 12.54
CA LEU A 823 -22.78 37.09 13.99
C LEU A 823 -23.10 38.44 14.67
N ASP A 824 -22.51 39.56 14.23
CA ASP A 824 -22.84 40.88 14.78
C ASP A 824 -24.30 41.29 14.50
N ALA A 825 -24.83 40.92 13.33
CA ALA A 825 -26.22 41.21 12.97
C ALA A 825 -27.24 40.45 13.84
N PHE A 826 -26.92 39.22 14.27
CA PHE A 826 -27.89 38.31 14.87
C PHE A 826 -27.62 37.93 16.33
N TRP A 827 -26.38 37.98 16.80
CA TRP A 827 -26.02 37.62 18.17
C TRP A 827 -26.46 38.69 19.18
N GLY A 828 -27.11 38.26 20.27
CA GLY A 828 -27.55 39.15 21.35
C GLY A 828 -28.73 40.08 21.01
N LYS A 829 -29.33 39.95 19.81
CA LYS A 829 -30.47 40.74 19.35
C LYS A 829 -31.71 39.86 19.20
N PRO A 830 -32.87 40.21 19.80
CA PRO A 830 -34.09 39.45 19.61
C PRO A 830 -34.56 39.59 18.16
N SER A 831 -34.64 38.48 17.43
CA SER A 831 -35.08 38.46 16.04
C SER A 831 -36.07 37.32 15.84
N ASP A 832 -37.32 37.66 15.47
CA ASP A 832 -38.38 36.71 15.12
C ASP A 832 -38.04 35.89 13.85
N LYS A 833 -36.95 36.23 13.15
CA LYS A 833 -36.53 35.62 11.89
C LYS A 833 -35.60 34.41 12.04
N ILE A 834 -35.00 34.19 13.22
CA ILE A 834 -34.07 33.09 13.46
C ILE A 834 -34.79 31.97 14.21
N GLN A 835 -34.90 30.80 13.58
CA GLN A 835 -35.63 29.66 14.14
C GLN A 835 -34.74 28.75 15.02
N SER A 836 -33.41 28.82 14.88
CA SER A 836 -32.47 27.91 15.56
C SER A 836 -31.34 28.63 16.34
N PRO A 837 -31.54 28.98 17.62
CA PRO A 837 -30.49 29.61 18.45
C PRO A 837 -29.25 28.72 18.65
N THR A 838 -29.44 27.40 18.56
CA THR A 838 -28.37 26.40 18.63
C THR A 838 -27.38 26.52 17.47
N LEU A 839 -27.85 26.81 16.26
CA LEU A 839 -27.01 26.99 15.07
C LEU A 839 -26.11 28.22 15.20
N LEU A 840 -26.68 29.34 15.66
CA LEU A 840 -25.93 30.57 15.89
C LEU A 840 -24.85 30.37 16.97
N SER A 841 -25.15 29.61 18.03
CA SER A 841 -24.18 29.26 19.06
C SER A 841 -23.03 28.38 18.54
N LYS A 842 -23.30 27.49 17.57
CA LYS A 842 -22.29 26.66 16.91
C LYS A 842 -21.32 27.54 16.11
N ILE A 843 -21.85 28.40 15.23
CA ILE A 843 -21.05 29.32 14.40
C ILE A 843 -20.18 30.23 15.29
N ARG A 844 -20.76 30.77 16.38
CA ARG A 844 -20.02 31.56 17.38
C ARG A 844 -18.81 30.81 17.96
N ASN A 845 -18.99 29.55 18.33
CA ASN A 845 -17.92 28.74 18.93
C ASN A 845 -16.86 28.33 17.88
N GLU A 846 -17.26 28.12 16.63
CA GLU A 846 -16.36 27.74 15.52
C GLU A 846 -15.58 28.93 14.96
N TYR A 847 -16.10 30.15 15.14
CA TYR A 847 -15.51 31.38 14.61
C TYR A 847 -14.04 31.58 15.01
N CYS A 848 -13.64 31.24 16.24
CA CYS A 848 -12.25 31.33 16.67
C CYS A 848 -11.33 30.41 15.84
N ASN A 849 -11.79 29.21 15.48
CA ASN A 849 -11.03 28.26 14.67
C ASN A 849 -10.98 28.72 13.21
N LEU A 850 -12.05 29.31 12.69
CA LEU A 850 -12.07 29.90 11.34
C LEU A 850 -11.02 31.01 11.23
N VAL A 851 -10.97 31.93 12.21
CA VAL A 851 -9.97 33.01 12.24
C VAL A 851 -8.55 32.44 12.36
N ASP A 852 -8.32 31.44 13.22
CA ASP A 852 -7.02 30.76 13.33
C ASP A 852 -6.51 30.24 11.98
N ILE A 853 -7.40 29.59 11.22
CA ILE A 853 -7.06 28.98 9.93
C ILE A 853 -6.80 30.04 8.87
N THR A 854 -7.61 31.10 8.82
CA THR A 854 -7.37 32.25 7.94
C THR A 854 -6.00 32.85 8.20
N ILE A 855 -5.61 33.04 9.46
CA ILE A 855 -4.30 33.56 9.83
C ILE A 855 -3.17 32.63 9.38
N ARG A 856 -3.30 31.32 9.63
CA ARG A 856 -2.28 30.33 9.27
C ARG A 856 -2.09 30.22 7.76
N SER A 857 -3.20 30.15 7.01
CA SER A 857 -3.19 30.11 5.55
C SER A 857 -2.54 31.36 4.95
N ASN A 858 -2.88 32.55 5.44
CA ASN A 858 -2.29 33.78 4.94
C ASN A 858 -0.80 33.89 5.32
N THR A 859 -0.43 33.49 6.54
CA THR A 859 0.96 33.47 7.00
C THR A 859 1.82 32.53 6.14
N GLU A 860 1.30 31.35 5.80
CA GLU A 860 1.96 30.40 4.90
C GLU A 860 2.18 31.00 3.51
N ARG A 861 1.16 31.66 2.95
CA ARG A 861 1.26 32.34 1.65
C ARG A 861 2.26 33.49 1.67
N ILE A 862 2.22 34.35 2.70
CA ILE A 862 3.16 35.47 2.85
C ILE A 862 4.60 34.94 2.88
N ARG A 863 4.86 33.91 3.70
CA ARG A 863 6.21 33.31 3.82
C ARG A 863 6.65 32.66 2.51
N TRP A 864 5.77 31.90 1.85
CA TRP A 864 6.08 31.27 0.56
C TRP A 864 6.37 32.31 -0.54
N CYS A 865 5.50 33.31 -0.72
CA CYS A 865 5.65 34.37 -1.71
C CYS A 865 6.89 35.23 -1.47
N SER A 866 7.19 35.55 -0.20
CA SER A 866 8.37 36.36 0.15
C SER A 866 9.69 35.66 -0.17
N ALA A 867 9.70 34.31 -0.14
CA ALA A 867 10.88 33.51 -0.44
C ALA A 867 11.11 33.28 -1.95
N GLN A 868 10.09 33.47 -2.79
CA GLN A 868 10.24 33.33 -4.24
C GLN A 868 11.06 34.50 -4.82
N GLU A 869 11.76 34.26 -5.93
CA GLU A 869 12.60 35.29 -6.57
C GLU A 869 11.78 36.35 -7.32
N THR A 870 10.56 36.02 -7.76
CA THR A 870 9.72 36.88 -8.61
C THR A 870 9.22 38.14 -7.88
N PRO A 871 9.33 39.33 -8.51
CA PRO A 871 8.94 40.59 -7.88
C PRO A 871 7.44 40.67 -7.60
N ASP A 872 6.61 40.10 -8.47
CA ASP A 872 5.15 40.13 -8.34
C ASP A 872 4.67 39.38 -7.09
N LEU A 873 5.25 38.21 -6.79
CA LEU A 873 4.94 37.45 -5.58
C LEU A 873 5.37 38.20 -4.32
N LYS A 874 6.50 38.92 -4.34
CA LYS A 874 6.92 39.76 -3.21
C LYS A 874 5.99 40.94 -2.97
N LEU A 875 5.41 41.52 -4.03
CA LEU A 875 4.38 42.55 -3.90
C LEU A 875 3.07 41.96 -3.35
N GLU A 876 2.66 40.79 -3.83
CA GLU A 876 1.52 40.04 -3.29
C GLU A 876 1.69 39.77 -1.79
N ALA A 877 2.88 39.33 -1.36
CA ALA A 877 3.17 39.07 0.05
C ALA A 877 2.95 40.32 0.94
N LYS A 878 3.47 41.48 0.52
CA LYS A 878 3.31 42.75 1.25
C LYS A 878 1.85 43.19 1.33
N GLU A 879 1.08 42.98 0.26
CA GLU A 879 -0.34 43.34 0.25
C GLU A 879 -1.16 42.42 1.15
N ILE A 880 -0.91 41.11 1.11
CA ILE A 880 -1.56 40.15 2.01
C ILE A 880 -1.20 40.46 3.47
N GLU A 881 0.07 40.76 3.77
CA GLU A 881 0.52 41.14 5.12
C GLU A 881 -0.19 42.40 5.63
N ARG A 882 -0.28 43.44 4.80
CA ARG A 882 -0.98 44.69 5.13
C ARG A 882 -2.47 44.46 5.42
N ILE A 883 -3.14 43.65 4.60
CA ILE A 883 -4.55 43.32 4.81
C ILE A 883 -4.73 42.48 6.07
N GLN A 884 -3.90 41.45 6.26
CA GLN A 884 -3.98 40.55 7.40
C GLN A 884 -3.82 41.30 8.73
N ASN A 885 -2.83 42.18 8.86
CA ASN A 885 -2.62 42.95 10.09
C ASN A 885 -3.86 43.77 10.47
N LYS A 886 -4.51 44.41 9.49
CA LYS A 886 -5.74 45.17 9.72
C LYS A 886 -6.93 44.26 10.10
N THR A 887 -7.09 43.13 9.41
CA THR A 887 -8.23 42.24 9.58
C THR A 887 -8.14 41.40 10.87
N GLN A 888 -6.93 41.04 11.31
CA GLN A 888 -6.72 40.28 12.56
C GLN A 888 -7.18 41.05 13.80
N GLU A 889 -6.85 42.33 13.90
CA GLU A 889 -7.29 43.20 15.01
C GLU A 889 -8.82 43.28 15.07
N GLN A 890 -9.46 43.39 13.90
CA GLN A 890 -10.92 43.43 13.78
C GLN A 890 -11.55 42.10 14.24
N HIS A 891 -11.04 40.96 13.78
CA HIS A 891 -11.56 39.65 14.20
C HIS A 891 -11.42 39.40 15.71
N ILE A 892 -10.28 39.79 16.28
CA ILE A 892 -10.02 39.59 17.71
C ILE A 892 -10.90 40.52 18.58
N SER A 893 -11.11 41.76 18.15
CA SER A 893 -12.04 42.68 18.84
C SER A 893 -13.49 42.20 18.75
N VAL A 894 -13.92 41.61 17.63
CA VAL A 894 -15.24 40.99 17.47
C VAL A 894 -15.41 39.81 18.43
N LEU A 895 -14.40 38.95 18.56
CA LEU A 895 -14.40 37.82 19.52
C LEU A 895 -14.56 38.30 20.97
N ALA A 896 -13.75 39.27 21.40
CA ALA A 896 -13.74 39.73 22.78
C ALA A 896 -14.99 40.55 23.16
N GLY A 897 -15.46 41.42 22.27
CA GLY A 897 -16.57 42.35 22.54
C GLY A 897 -17.94 41.76 22.16
N PRO A 898 -18.41 41.94 20.91
CA PRO A 898 -19.74 41.51 20.46
C PRO A 898 -20.07 40.04 20.76
N LEU A 899 -19.11 39.13 20.56
CA LEU A 899 -19.33 37.71 20.78
C LEU A 899 -19.15 37.28 22.24
N GLY A 900 -18.58 38.12 23.10
CA GLY A 900 -18.36 37.78 24.52
C GLY A 900 -17.52 36.52 24.73
N LEU A 901 -16.45 36.34 23.94
CA LEU A 901 -15.48 35.25 24.02
C LEU A 901 -14.06 35.80 24.26
N PRO A 902 -13.81 36.46 25.42
CA PRO A 902 -12.53 37.12 25.69
C PRO A 902 -11.38 36.12 25.90
N ASP A 903 -11.66 34.93 26.44
CA ASP A 903 -10.63 33.91 26.68
C ASP A 903 -10.11 33.31 25.37
N GLU A 904 -11.01 33.02 24.43
CA GLU A 904 -10.70 32.56 23.09
C GLU A 904 -9.91 33.64 22.32
N ALA A 905 -10.32 34.91 22.43
CA ALA A 905 -9.62 36.04 21.84
C ALA A 905 -8.18 36.19 22.38
N ILE A 906 -7.98 36.09 23.70
CA ILE A 906 -6.66 36.13 24.34
C ILE A 906 -5.82 34.93 23.90
N ASN A 907 -6.38 33.72 23.87
CA ASN A 907 -5.68 32.52 23.43
C ASN A 907 -5.22 32.63 21.97
N LEU A 908 -6.08 33.15 21.09
CA LEU A 908 -5.78 33.32 19.68
C LEU A 908 -4.71 34.40 19.45
N ALA A 909 -4.78 35.53 20.17
CA ALA A 909 -3.79 36.59 20.12
C ALA A 909 -2.42 36.12 20.63
N GLU A 910 -2.39 35.32 21.71
CA GLU A 910 -1.17 34.70 22.21
C GLU A 910 -0.58 33.69 21.21
N LYS A 911 -1.43 32.84 20.60
CA LYS A 911 -1.03 31.82 19.63
C LYS A 911 -0.31 32.42 18.42
N HIS A 912 -0.85 33.51 17.86
CA HIS A 912 -0.29 34.20 16.70
C HIS A 912 0.67 35.33 17.06
N GLN A 913 1.08 35.43 18.33
CA GLN A 913 2.03 36.43 18.82
C GLN A 913 1.62 37.89 18.51
N LEU A 914 0.32 38.19 18.54
CA LEU A 914 -0.25 39.51 18.32
C LEU A 914 -0.15 40.36 19.59
N MET A 915 1.09 40.75 19.94
CA MET A 915 1.45 41.26 21.27
C MET A 915 0.66 42.51 21.69
N ILE A 916 0.47 43.48 20.79
CA ILE A 916 -0.24 44.74 21.10
C ILE A 916 -1.72 44.46 21.40
N VAL A 917 -2.36 43.61 20.58
CA VAL A 917 -3.76 43.21 20.76
C VAL A 917 -3.93 42.37 22.03
N LEU A 918 -2.99 41.46 22.29
CA LEU A 918 -2.99 40.65 23.51
C LEU A 918 -2.89 41.53 24.76
N ALA A 919 -2.01 42.55 24.73
CA ALA A 919 -1.85 43.51 25.81
C ALA A 919 -3.10 44.36 26.03
N SER A 920 -3.71 44.87 24.96
CA SER A 920 -4.94 45.66 25.06
C SER A 920 -6.11 44.84 25.61
N LEU A 921 -6.29 43.60 25.18
CA LEU A 921 -7.33 42.70 25.70
C LEU A 921 -7.12 42.36 27.18
N LEU A 922 -5.90 41.98 27.58
CA LEU A 922 -5.61 41.62 28.96
C LEU A 922 -5.78 42.81 29.90
N LYS A 923 -5.38 44.01 29.45
CA LYS A 923 -5.60 45.24 30.21
C LYS A 923 -7.09 45.57 30.32
N LEU A 924 -7.83 45.55 29.21
CA LEU A 924 -9.27 45.80 29.21
C LEU A 924 -10.04 44.87 30.17
N ASP A 925 -9.70 43.57 30.15
CA ASP A 925 -10.33 42.58 31.04
C ASP A 925 -9.93 42.81 32.52
N LEU A 926 -8.66 43.19 32.77
CA LEU A 926 -8.18 43.53 34.11
C LEU A 926 -8.91 44.77 34.66
N ASP A 927 -9.05 45.82 33.85
CA ASP A 927 -9.71 47.07 34.21
C ASP A 927 -11.20 46.84 34.45
N THR A 928 -11.85 46.07 33.58
CA THR A 928 -13.25 45.63 33.74
C THR A 928 -13.45 44.89 35.07
N CYS A 929 -12.58 43.92 35.37
CA CYS A 929 -12.60 43.21 36.65
C CYS A 929 -12.43 44.18 37.83
N THR A 930 -11.51 45.15 37.74
CA THR A 930 -11.29 46.12 38.83
C THR A 930 -12.47 47.04 39.04
N HIS A 931 -13.12 47.51 37.97
CA HIS A 931 -14.28 48.38 38.02
C HIS A 931 -15.48 47.66 38.61
N LEU A 932 -15.79 46.45 38.14
CA LEU A 932 -16.92 45.66 38.64
C LEU A 932 -16.75 45.25 40.11
N THR A 933 -15.50 44.97 40.54
CA THR A 933 -15.20 44.66 41.95
C THR A 933 -15.43 45.88 42.87
N LYS A 934 -15.18 47.10 42.39
CA LYS A 934 -15.40 48.34 43.17
C LYS A 934 -16.90 48.71 43.29
N HIS A 935 -17.70 48.36 42.29
CA HIS A 935 -19.09 48.83 42.18
C HIS A 935 -20.17 47.78 42.55
N LYS A 936 -19.88 46.47 42.56
CA LYS A 936 -20.85 45.43 43.00
C LYS A 936 -20.83 45.26 44.54
N ARG A 937 -22.01 45.28 45.18
CA ARG A 937 -22.19 44.90 46.60
C ARG A 937 -22.19 43.37 46.73
N ALA A 938 -21.55 42.86 47.78
CA ALA A 938 -21.15 41.46 48.00
C ALA A 938 -22.18 40.38 47.54
N SER A 939 -21.79 39.60 46.53
CA SER A 939 -22.38 38.32 46.12
C SER A 939 -21.27 37.33 45.69
N GLU A 940 -21.62 36.08 45.41
CA GLU A 940 -20.70 35.04 44.88
C GLU A 940 -19.92 35.51 43.62
N ASP A 941 -20.52 36.36 42.79
CA ASP A 941 -19.89 36.97 41.61
C ASP A 941 -18.60 37.76 41.92
N VAL A 942 -18.48 38.35 43.12
CA VAL A 942 -17.31 39.17 43.48
C VAL A 942 -16.08 38.28 43.71
N ASN A 943 -16.28 37.09 44.28
CA ASN A 943 -15.21 36.11 44.47
C ASN A 943 -14.68 35.60 43.12
N ASP A 944 -15.58 35.37 42.16
CA ASP A 944 -15.21 34.95 40.80
C ASP A 944 -14.43 36.04 40.05
N LEU A 945 -14.83 37.31 40.18
CA LEU A 945 -14.10 38.45 39.61
C LEU A 945 -12.70 38.61 40.23
N VAL A 946 -12.57 38.42 41.54
CA VAL A 946 -11.27 38.44 42.22
C VAL A 946 -10.38 37.29 41.75
N LEU A 947 -10.95 36.09 41.57
CA LEU A 947 -10.23 34.93 41.04
C LEU A 947 -9.80 35.16 39.58
N ARG A 948 -10.68 35.70 38.73
CA ARG A 948 -10.38 36.08 37.34
C ARG A 948 -9.22 37.08 37.29
N LYS A 949 -9.27 38.14 38.10
CA LYS A 949 -8.20 39.14 38.21
C LYS A 949 -6.85 38.51 38.58
N LYS A 950 -6.84 37.56 39.53
CA LYS A 950 -5.62 36.83 39.91
C LYS A 950 -5.08 35.99 38.75
N LYS A 951 -5.95 35.27 38.03
CA LYS A 951 -5.57 34.49 36.84
C LYS A 951 -4.95 35.35 35.74
N LEU A 952 -5.54 36.52 35.45
CA LEU A 952 -5.03 37.46 34.45
C LEU A 952 -3.64 37.99 34.82
N LYS A 953 -3.43 38.38 36.08
CA LYS A 953 -2.11 38.82 36.55
C LYS A 953 -1.04 37.74 36.41
N LEU A 954 -1.35 36.51 36.82
CA LEU A 954 -0.44 35.37 36.67
C LEU A 954 -0.12 35.10 35.20
N ARG A 955 -1.10 35.23 34.31
CA ARG A 955 -0.90 35.10 32.86
C ARG A 955 0.05 36.17 32.32
N ILE A 956 -0.12 37.43 32.73
CA ILE A 956 0.80 38.53 32.37
C ILE A 956 2.24 38.20 32.80
N GLU A 957 2.44 37.73 34.03
CA GLU A 957 3.76 37.31 34.53
C GLU A 957 4.36 36.16 33.69
N THR A 958 3.53 35.19 33.32
CA THR A 958 3.94 34.07 32.45
C THR A 958 4.34 34.54 31.05
N LEU A 959 3.66 35.55 30.50
CA LEU A 959 3.99 36.12 29.18
C LEU A 959 5.33 36.87 29.19
N PHE A 960 5.71 37.51 30.30
CA PHE A 960 7.06 38.07 30.46
C PHE A 960 8.14 36.98 30.38
N LEU A 961 7.91 35.81 31.00
CA LEU A 961 8.84 34.68 30.92
C LEU A 961 8.90 34.07 29.51
N LYS A 962 7.76 34.00 28.81
CA LYS A 962 7.65 33.37 27.50
C LYS A 962 8.19 34.22 26.36
N PHE A 963 7.90 35.53 26.35
CA PHE A 963 8.19 36.42 25.22
C PHE A 963 9.15 37.58 25.54
N GLY A 964 9.47 37.79 26.82
CA GLY A 964 10.50 38.74 27.26
C GLY A 964 10.24 40.18 26.79
N SER A 965 11.24 40.78 26.14
CA SER A 965 11.22 42.19 25.72
C SER A 965 10.12 42.49 24.70
N LYS A 966 9.78 41.55 23.80
CA LYS A 966 8.72 41.76 22.79
C LYS A 966 7.36 42.00 23.45
N TRP A 967 7.06 41.22 24.48
CA TRP A 967 5.83 41.39 25.27
C TRP A 967 5.86 42.68 26.10
N ALA A 968 7.00 42.96 26.75
CA ALA A 968 7.16 44.17 27.56
C ALA A 968 6.89 45.44 26.76
N THR A 969 7.52 45.59 25.58
CA THR A 969 7.32 46.73 24.68
C THR A 969 5.85 46.92 24.34
N ALA A 970 5.17 45.86 23.90
CA ALA A 970 3.77 45.94 23.51
C ALA A 970 2.85 46.32 24.69
N LEU A 971 3.07 45.73 25.87
CA LEU A 971 2.30 46.06 27.06
C LEU A 971 2.47 47.53 27.43
N PHE A 972 3.71 48.04 27.44
CA PHE A 972 3.98 49.42 27.82
C PHE A 972 3.45 50.43 26.80
N GLU A 973 3.54 50.12 25.50
CA GLU A 973 2.91 50.93 24.45
C GLU A 973 1.40 51.06 24.69
N VAL A 974 0.69 49.99 25.02
CA VAL A 974 -0.75 50.03 25.36
C VAL A 974 -1.01 50.90 26.59
N TYR A 975 -0.22 50.78 27.66
CA TYR A 975 -0.36 51.64 28.84
C TYR A 975 -0.17 53.13 28.52
N LEU A 976 0.74 53.46 27.61
CA LEU A 976 0.98 54.83 27.17
C LEU A 976 -0.15 55.35 26.26
N MET A 977 -0.63 54.55 25.31
CA MET A 977 -1.73 54.92 24.40
C MET A 977 -3.02 55.22 25.16
N ASP A 978 -3.29 54.49 26.24
CA ASP A 978 -4.46 54.71 27.10
C ASP A 978 -4.27 55.85 28.13
N GLY A 979 -3.17 56.61 28.06
CA GLY A 979 -2.88 57.71 28.99
C GLY A 979 -2.59 57.27 30.42
N SER A 980 -2.36 55.98 30.67
CA SER A 980 -2.17 55.38 32.01
C SER A 980 -0.69 55.38 32.45
N ALA A 981 0.08 56.39 32.07
CA ALA A 981 1.52 56.48 32.35
C ALA A 981 1.84 56.49 33.85
N GLY A 982 0.98 57.11 34.67
CA GLY A 982 1.13 57.10 36.13
C GLY A 982 0.94 55.72 36.75
N GLU A 983 0.04 54.89 36.21
CA GLU A 983 -0.13 53.50 36.65
C GLU A 983 1.06 52.65 36.22
N LEU A 984 1.57 52.86 35.01
CA LEU A 984 2.75 52.17 34.48
C LEU A 984 3.97 52.34 35.39
N LEU A 985 4.24 53.57 35.83
CA LEU A 985 5.35 53.91 36.74
C LEU A 985 5.16 53.37 38.17
N ASN A 986 3.94 53.01 38.57
CA ASN A 986 3.61 52.57 39.93
C ASN A 986 3.37 51.05 40.06
N ALA A 987 2.83 50.41 39.04
CA ALA A 987 2.36 49.02 39.09
C ALA A 987 3.46 47.99 38.79
N MET A 988 4.57 48.38 38.16
CA MET A 988 5.51 47.45 37.51
C MET A 988 6.87 47.27 38.24
N SER A 989 6.87 47.32 39.58
CA SER A 989 8.10 47.19 40.38
C SER A 989 8.90 45.89 40.14
N SER A 990 8.23 44.78 39.81
CA SER A 990 8.87 43.50 39.52
C SER A 990 9.50 43.40 38.13
N GLN A 991 9.08 44.22 37.17
CA GLN A 991 9.55 44.23 35.78
C GLN A 991 10.24 45.56 35.41
N GLN A 992 10.75 46.25 36.42
CA GLN A 992 11.36 47.59 36.33
C GLN A 992 12.48 47.65 35.28
N SER A 993 13.29 46.59 35.16
CA SER A 993 14.38 46.53 34.18
C SER A 993 13.92 46.58 32.72
N TYR A 994 12.76 45.99 32.41
CA TYR A 994 12.19 46.06 31.06
C TYR A 994 11.60 47.44 30.79
N LEU A 995 10.95 48.05 31.79
CA LEU A 995 10.35 49.38 31.69
C LEU A 995 11.42 50.45 31.42
N THR A 996 12.52 50.44 32.18
CA THR A 996 13.63 51.36 31.99
C THR A 996 14.26 51.20 30.61
N LYS A 997 14.49 49.96 30.16
CA LYS A 997 15.00 49.72 28.80
C LYS A 997 14.06 50.23 27.71
N PHE A 998 12.75 50.07 27.87
CA PHE A 998 11.74 50.54 26.92
C PHE A 998 11.69 52.08 26.87
N LEU A 999 11.61 52.76 28.00
CA LEU A 999 11.55 54.23 28.06
C LEU A 999 12.81 54.89 27.49
N ARG A 1000 13.98 54.29 27.73
CA ARG A 1000 15.27 54.76 27.17
C ARG A 1000 15.45 54.40 25.69
N SER A 1001 14.64 53.51 25.13
CA SER A 1001 14.81 53.02 23.74
C SER A 1001 14.38 54.01 22.67
N ARG A 1002 13.46 54.94 22.99
CA ARG A 1002 12.97 55.97 22.06
C ARG A 1002 13.02 57.34 22.72
N PRO A 1003 13.62 58.36 22.08
CA PRO A 1003 13.72 59.72 22.63
C PRO A 1003 12.34 60.40 22.79
N GLU A 1004 11.32 59.93 22.07
CA GLU A 1004 9.92 60.37 22.19
C GLU A 1004 9.35 60.16 23.60
N TYR A 1005 9.81 59.12 24.31
CA TYR A 1005 9.39 58.85 25.68
C TYR A 1005 10.18 59.64 26.73
N GLY A 1006 11.05 60.55 26.31
CA GLY A 1006 11.91 61.34 27.19
C GLY A 1006 11.15 62.00 28.34
N LYS A 1007 9.95 62.57 28.08
CA LYS A 1007 9.11 63.24 29.10
C LYS A 1007 8.68 62.32 30.24
N ILE A 1008 8.66 61.01 30.02
CA ILE A 1008 8.31 59.98 31.00
C ILE A 1008 9.58 59.28 31.51
N SER A 1009 10.59 59.11 30.65
CA SER A 1009 11.87 58.46 30.99
C SER A 1009 12.55 59.14 32.17
N TRP A 1010 12.71 60.47 32.15
CA TRP A 1010 13.40 61.18 33.22
C TRP A 1010 12.71 61.00 34.58
N ILE A 1011 11.38 60.88 34.59
CA ILE A 1011 10.60 60.64 35.81
C ILE A 1011 10.91 59.25 36.35
N ASN A 1012 10.94 58.22 35.49
CA ASN A 1012 11.33 56.86 35.87
C ASN A 1012 12.78 56.82 36.39
N ASP A 1013 13.70 57.48 35.68
CA ASP A 1013 15.12 57.51 36.00
C ASP A 1013 15.38 58.16 37.37
N VAL A 1014 14.67 59.24 37.71
CA VAL A 1014 14.78 59.91 39.01
C VAL A 1014 14.08 59.12 40.13
N THR A 1015 12.85 58.66 39.90
CA THR A 1015 11.99 58.12 40.99
C THR A 1015 12.22 56.64 41.28
N ARG A 1016 12.62 55.84 40.28
CA ARG A 1016 12.79 54.39 40.41
C ARG A 1016 14.26 53.97 40.34
N GLU A 1017 14.98 54.39 39.31
CA GLU A 1017 16.38 53.97 39.07
C GLU A 1017 17.41 54.77 39.88
N ARG A 1018 17.05 55.98 40.34
CA ARG A 1018 17.96 56.96 40.96
C ARG A 1018 19.16 57.32 40.06
N ASP A 1019 18.96 57.24 38.75
CA ASP A 1019 19.96 57.55 37.73
C ASP A 1019 19.79 59.01 37.28
N PHE A 1020 20.34 59.91 38.10
CA PHE A 1020 20.25 61.35 37.87
C PHE A 1020 21.06 61.83 36.65
N GLU A 1021 22.10 61.08 36.27
CA GLU A 1021 22.90 61.40 35.10
C GLU A 1021 22.09 61.19 33.82
N HIS A 1022 21.50 60.01 33.64
CA HIS A 1022 20.68 59.75 32.45
C HIS A 1022 19.42 60.62 32.40
N ALA A 1023 18.79 60.88 33.55
CA ALA A 1023 17.66 61.81 33.64
C ALA A 1023 18.03 63.22 33.15
N SER A 1024 19.24 63.69 33.48
CA SER A 1024 19.71 65.00 33.03
C SER A 1024 19.93 65.06 31.52
N GLU A 1025 20.44 63.99 30.91
CA GLU A 1025 20.65 63.88 29.47
C GLU A 1025 19.31 63.84 28.71
N ALA A 1026 18.35 63.06 29.20
CA ALA A 1026 17.00 63.03 28.64
C ALA A 1026 16.32 64.41 28.71
N LEU A 1027 16.40 65.10 29.85
CA LEU A 1027 15.83 66.44 30.03
C LEU A 1027 16.54 67.52 29.20
N LEU A 1028 17.85 67.39 29.02
CA LEU A 1028 18.64 68.22 28.10
C LEU A 1028 18.17 68.07 26.67
N GLU A 1029 18.00 66.83 26.21
CA GLU A 1029 17.54 66.56 24.85
C GLU A 1029 16.13 67.09 24.62
N ILE A 1030 15.22 66.89 25.58
CA ILE A 1030 13.84 67.42 25.54
C ILE A 1030 13.88 68.95 25.46
N GLY A 1031 14.62 69.60 26.36
CA GLY A 1031 14.69 71.06 26.44
C GLY A 1031 15.45 71.73 25.29
N LEU A 1032 16.33 71.02 24.57
CA LEU A 1032 17.08 71.59 23.45
C LEU A 1032 16.44 71.34 22.09
N LYS A 1033 15.82 70.15 21.89
CA LYS A 1033 15.35 69.71 20.56
C LYS A 1033 13.84 69.59 20.42
N ASN A 1034 13.11 69.26 21.50
CA ASN A 1034 11.72 68.81 21.38
C ASN A 1034 10.67 69.79 21.92
N GLU A 1035 11.04 70.73 22.80
CA GLU A 1035 10.09 71.70 23.39
C GLU A 1035 10.12 73.05 22.68
N GLU A 1036 8.97 73.46 22.15
CA GLU A 1036 8.76 74.78 21.52
C GLU A 1036 8.23 75.83 22.51
N ASP A 1037 7.51 75.40 23.54
CA ASP A 1037 6.98 76.29 24.58
C ASP A 1037 8.09 76.76 25.53
N LEU A 1038 8.23 78.09 25.67
CA LEU A 1038 9.29 78.73 26.46
C LEU A 1038 9.23 78.32 27.93
N TRP A 1039 8.03 78.16 28.50
CA TRP A 1039 7.86 77.76 29.90
C TRP A 1039 8.31 76.31 30.11
N SER A 1040 7.84 75.39 29.27
CA SER A 1040 8.21 73.97 29.29
C SER A 1040 9.70 73.75 29.04
N LYS A 1041 10.29 74.54 28.13
CA LYS A 1041 11.74 74.56 27.85
C LYS A 1041 12.54 74.98 29.07
N LYS A 1042 12.14 76.09 29.71
CA LYS A 1042 12.78 76.61 30.93
C LYS A 1042 12.74 75.61 32.08
N ILE A 1043 11.60 74.94 32.28
CA ILE A 1043 11.44 73.94 33.34
C ILE A 1043 12.31 72.72 33.05
N SER A 1044 12.25 72.17 31.85
CA SER A 1044 13.03 70.98 31.48
C SER A 1044 14.53 71.20 31.66
N LEU A 1045 15.05 72.36 31.20
CA LEU A 1045 16.45 72.74 31.39
C LEU A 1045 16.82 73.04 32.85
N SER A 1046 15.89 73.61 33.63
CA SER A 1046 16.12 73.86 35.06
C SER A 1046 16.17 72.55 35.86
N ILE A 1047 15.29 71.60 35.56
CA ILE A 1047 15.31 70.26 36.18
C ILE A 1047 16.55 69.49 35.72
N ALA A 1048 16.94 69.56 34.44
CA ALA A 1048 18.18 68.96 33.95
C ALA A 1048 19.40 69.44 34.75
N LYS A 1049 19.47 70.76 35.00
CA LYS A 1049 20.53 71.36 35.82
C LYS A 1049 20.54 70.82 37.26
N LEU A 1050 19.36 70.66 37.87
CA LEU A 1050 19.24 70.07 39.21
C LEU A 1050 19.65 68.60 39.22
N CYS A 1051 19.30 67.82 38.20
CA CYS A 1051 19.73 66.43 38.07
C CYS A 1051 21.26 66.30 37.93
N ILE A 1052 21.92 67.19 37.18
CA ILE A 1052 23.40 67.22 37.09
C ILE A 1052 24.04 67.53 38.45
N PHE A 1053 23.43 68.41 39.24
CA PHE A 1053 23.92 68.68 40.59
C PHE A 1053 23.64 67.54 41.57
N ALA A 1054 22.54 66.81 41.38
CA ALA A 1054 22.21 65.65 42.20
C ALA A 1054 23.06 64.41 41.87
N SER A 1055 23.62 64.31 40.66
CA SER A 1055 24.47 63.18 40.25
C SER A 1055 25.94 63.31 40.68
N LYS A 1056 26.40 64.51 41.09
CA LYS A 1056 27.79 64.79 41.45
C LYS A 1056 27.94 65.05 42.95
N GLU A 1057 28.98 64.49 43.56
CA GLU A 1057 29.37 64.88 44.93
C GLU A 1057 29.92 66.33 44.94
N GLN A 1058 29.79 67.02 46.07
CA GLN A 1058 29.97 68.47 46.18
C GLN A 1058 31.40 68.97 45.83
N SER A 1059 32.37 68.07 45.73
CA SER A 1059 33.76 68.31 45.31
C SER A 1059 34.02 68.19 43.79
N ASP A 1060 33.08 67.63 43.01
CA ASP A 1060 33.23 67.33 41.57
C ASP A 1060 32.43 68.27 40.65
N ILE A 1061 31.90 69.38 41.19
CA ILE A 1061 31.13 70.36 40.41
C ILE A 1061 32.08 71.25 39.61
N ASP A 1062 32.48 70.76 38.43
CA ASP A 1062 33.27 71.52 37.48
C ASP A 1062 32.40 72.58 36.79
N SER A 1063 32.67 73.87 37.01
CA SER A 1063 31.92 74.98 36.40
C SER A 1063 32.07 75.06 34.86
N HIS A 1064 32.96 74.24 34.30
CA HIS A 1064 33.23 74.12 32.87
C HIS A 1064 32.56 72.89 32.21
N ASP A 1065 31.69 72.16 32.91
CA ASP A 1065 30.93 71.06 32.29
C ASP A 1065 30.14 71.60 31.06
N PRO A 1066 30.40 71.10 29.84
CA PRO A 1066 29.78 71.60 28.62
C PRO A 1066 28.26 71.51 28.66
N ARG A 1067 27.69 70.53 29.39
CA ARG A 1067 26.25 70.38 29.61
C ARG A 1067 25.68 71.56 30.41
N LEU A 1068 26.36 71.96 31.49
CA LEU A 1068 25.95 73.11 32.33
C LEU A 1068 26.11 74.44 31.61
N VAL A 1069 27.16 74.60 30.80
CA VAL A 1069 27.37 75.81 29.98
C VAL A 1069 26.24 75.98 28.97
N SER A 1070 25.87 74.90 28.25
CA SER A 1070 24.76 74.90 27.30
C SER A 1070 23.43 75.27 27.96
N ILE A 1071 23.09 74.63 29.10
CA ILE A 1071 21.86 74.94 29.86
C ILE A 1071 21.84 76.40 30.29
N ASN A 1072 22.93 76.92 30.85
CA ASN A 1072 22.98 78.29 31.36
C ASN A 1072 22.83 79.34 30.24
N ASN A 1073 23.34 79.06 29.05
CA ASN A 1073 23.20 79.95 27.89
C ASN A 1073 21.76 79.98 27.40
N GLU A 1074 21.10 78.81 27.27
CA GLU A 1074 19.70 78.72 26.87
C GLU A 1074 18.75 79.31 27.92
N LEU A 1075 18.97 79.06 29.21
CA LEU A 1075 18.15 79.68 30.27
C LEU A 1075 18.31 81.21 30.31
N LYS A 1076 19.49 81.75 29.99
CA LYS A 1076 19.70 83.20 29.83
C LYS A 1076 18.94 83.73 28.62
N LEU A 1077 18.97 83.02 27.49
CA LEU A 1077 18.22 83.36 26.29
C LEU A 1077 16.71 83.41 26.58
N ILE A 1078 16.16 82.38 27.22
CA ILE A 1078 14.74 82.34 27.60
C ILE A 1078 14.40 83.49 28.54
N LYS A 1079 15.27 83.79 29.53
CA LYS A 1079 15.08 84.94 30.44
C LYS A 1079 15.07 86.29 29.72
N THR A 1080 15.78 86.43 28.60
CA THR A 1080 15.70 87.63 27.76
C THR A 1080 14.44 87.64 26.90
N GLN A 1081 13.99 86.50 26.40
CA GLN A 1081 12.74 86.36 25.63
C GLN A 1081 11.51 86.64 26.51
N GLU A 1082 11.48 86.15 27.75
CA GLU A 1082 10.42 86.43 28.74
C GLU A 1082 10.34 87.91 29.18
N LYS A 1083 11.43 88.68 29.01
CA LYS A 1083 11.44 90.12 29.31
C LYS A 1083 10.94 91.01 28.17
N ASN A 1084 10.83 90.45 26.96
CA ASN A 1084 10.43 91.14 25.73
C ASN A 1084 9.01 90.74 25.25
N LEU A 1085 8.36 89.81 25.97
CA LEU A 1085 6.94 89.48 25.91
C LEU A 1085 6.21 90.24 27.03
#